data_AF-A0A2V9XYT7-F1
#
_entry.id   AF-A0A2V9XYT7-F1
#
_cell.length_a   1.000
_cell.length_b   1.000
_cell.length_c   1.000
_cell.angle_alpha   90.00
_cell.angle_beta   90.00
_cell.angle_gamma   90.00
#
_symmetry.space_group_name_H-M   'P 1'
#
loop_
_entity.id
_entity.type
_entity.pdbx_description
1 polymer ?
#
loop_
_entity_poly.entity_id
_entity_poly.type
_entity_poly.pdbx_seq_one_letter_code
_entity_poly.pdbx_strand_id
1 'polypeptide(L)'
;MFLKSLRPLLPYLKRYRWAYAFGKGCVLLHNGIWVLFPLVIGKASDDLNQGVTRHKLLVYAGLLLAIAVTKGIFQFLTRWVVIGVSRDIEFDLRNDLFARLEGLSYSYYQRNRTGDIMARATNDLNAVRMLLGPAIMYSANTIVYTAGALAFMISINPKLTLLTFLPLPAVSIVIQTFGRRIHERFERIQAMFSDISARAQENFSGARLIRAYVQEEAEIKAFERENKEYIRRSLKLVRLMGMLWPTLELMLGCAVVLVLWLGGREVLTGQLTLTRITNLVGTYPGITTTLKIDGSMSVGQFVSFSTYMMQLTWPIIALGWVINIFQRGTASLIRINEIMQEQSEIQDVPDAQAREINGEIEFRSLTFSYGGKPVLRDVNLRVPAGSSLAIVGPTGSGKTTLVNLIPRVYDADPGMVLIDGRPIREYSLESLRRSIGFVPQETFLFSDRIRENIALGVDSATHSDIHDAADAANIAVDIEGFPEGYETLVGERGITLSGGQKQRTAIARALIRNPRILILDDALSSVDTHTEDKILNHLRDVMAGRTTIFISHRVSTVRNADRIAVLHGGRIVELGTHDELLALNGYYSDLSSSPVDLLLTSGPATSSILSATGATNPKHCMQRVDSEEILDSDQCPVPDAEISLRDLCRINRWFGGVATTRNLVERVSSSTGQKHFSLLEVASGHGEVPRVAASQLVKKGITLEITDLDRVPSHLRKGHRALVADALALPFRDDSFDLVSCSLFAHHLDPENLARFVDEASRVSRCAVLINDLIRHPLHLALVFAGFPLMRSHVSRLDGVASVRRAYVPEEVRQILTNGTRAAENVEISTHYLFRMGIIIWKGRSSRQGEFQALSTSAA
;
A
#
# COMPACT_ATOMS: atom_id res chain seq x y z
N MET A 1 23.86 -32.52 5.27
CA MET A 1 22.70 -31.63 5.48
C MET A 1 22.24 -30.98 4.17
N PHE A 2 23.12 -30.31 3.42
CA PHE A 2 22.81 -29.65 2.12
C PHE A 2 22.16 -30.53 1.03
N LEU A 3 22.59 -31.78 0.85
CA LEU A 3 21.97 -32.67 -0.16
C LEU A 3 20.55 -33.11 0.23
N LYS A 4 20.22 -33.12 1.54
CA LYS A 4 18.87 -33.47 2.01
C LYS A 4 17.88 -32.34 1.74
N SER A 5 18.30 -31.08 1.84
CA SER A 5 17.44 -29.91 1.60
C SER A 5 17.04 -29.75 0.12
N LEU A 6 17.78 -30.33 -0.83
CA LEU A 6 17.44 -30.31 -2.26
C LEU A 6 16.50 -31.44 -2.69
N ARG A 7 16.20 -32.40 -1.80
CA ARG A 7 15.34 -33.55 -2.09
C ARG A 7 13.96 -33.17 -2.65
N PRO A 8 13.29 -32.09 -2.19
CA PRO A 8 12.00 -31.66 -2.74
C PRO A 8 12.06 -31.28 -4.23
N LEU A 9 13.23 -30.90 -4.76
CA LEU A 9 13.39 -30.53 -6.17
C LEU A 9 13.64 -31.73 -7.10
N LEU A 10 13.91 -32.93 -6.57
CA LEU A 10 14.23 -34.10 -7.37
C LEU A 10 13.12 -34.49 -8.38
N PRO A 11 11.81 -34.44 -8.04
CA PRO A 11 10.75 -34.73 -9.00
C PRO A 11 10.78 -33.78 -10.20
N TYR A 12 10.93 -32.48 -9.94
CA TYR A 12 11.03 -31.45 -10.97
C TYR A 12 12.30 -31.61 -11.83
N LEU A 13 13.46 -31.84 -11.21
CA LEU A 13 14.71 -32.09 -11.93
C LEU A 13 14.65 -33.36 -12.79
N LYS A 14 13.97 -34.40 -12.33
CA LYS A 14 13.80 -35.67 -13.08
C LYS A 14 12.93 -35.47 -14.32
N ARG A 15 11.91 -34.61 -14.26
CA ARG A 15 11.05 -34.26 -15.40
C ARG A 15 11.87 -33.64 -16.54
N TYR A 16 12.80 -32.74 -16.23
CA TYR A 16 13.63 -32.03 -17.22
C TYR A 16 15.06 -32.57 -17.39
N ARG A 17 15.31 -33.83 -17.01
CA ARG A 17 16.67 -34.43 -16.97
C ARG A 17 17.42 -34.38 -18.29
N TRP A 18 16.73 -34.54 -19.42
CA TRP A 18 17.34 -34.53 -20.74
C TRP A 18 17.81 -33.15 -21.17
N ALA A 19 17.03 -32.11 -20.83
CA ALA A 19 17.40 -30.73 -21.09
C ALA A 19 18.62 -30.33 -20.24
N TYR A 20 18.67 -30.71 -18.95
CA TYR A 20 19.89 -30.51 -18.14
C TYR A 20 21.09 -31.32 -18.65
N ALA A 21 20.88 -32.55 -19.13
CA ALA A 21 21.95 -33.35 -19.72
C ALA A 21 22.52 -32.70 -21.00
N PHE A 22 21.64 -32.22 -21.89
CA PHE A 22 22.03 -31.46 -23.08
C PHE A 22 22.72 -30.15 -22.72
N GLY A 23 22.18 -29.40 -21.76
CA GLY A 23 22.78 -28.18 -21.23
C GLY A 23 24.18 -28.44 -20.66
N LYS A 24 24.37 -29.50 -19.88
CA LYS A 24 25.70 -29.93 -19.40
C LYS A 24 26.65 -30.24 -20.56
N GLY A 25 26.18 -30.92 -21.60
CA GLY A 25 26.95 -31.16 -22.82
C GLY A 25 27.40 -29.86 -23.49
N CYS A 26 26.49 -28.91 -23.67
CA CYS A 26 26.80 -27.59 -24.22
C CYS A 26 27.79 -26.80 -23.34
N VAL A 27 27.66 -26.89 -22.01
CA VAL A 27 28.62 -26.29 -21.05
C VAL A 27 30.02 -26.83 -21.25
N LEU A 28 30.16 -28.16 -21.36
CA LEU A 28 31.45 -28.79 -21.60
C LEU A 28 32.05 -28.36 -22.93
N LEU A 29 31.24 -28.32 -23.99
CA LEU A 29 31.68 -27.93 -25.33
C LEU A 29 32.13 -26.48 -25.39
N HIS A 30 31.33 -25.51 -24.93
CA HIS A 30 31.73 -24.11 -25.02
C HIS A 30 32.95 -23.79 -24.16
N ASN A 31 33.10 -24.44 -22.99
CA ASN A 31 34.28 -24.27 -22.16
C ASN A 31 35.51 -24.94 -22.76
N GLY A 32 35.37 -26.16 -23.27
CA GLY A 32 36.46 -26.85 -23.97
C GLY A 32 36.97 -26.06 -25.17
N ILE A 33 36.06 -25.51 -25.99
CA ILE A 33 36.41 -24.65 -27.13
C ILE A 33 37.08 -23.35 -26.65
N TRP A 34 36.56 -22.72 -25.59
CA TRP A 34 37.12 -21.47 -25.07
C TRP A 34 38.52 -21.64 -24.50
N VAL A 35 38.83 -22.79 -23.90
CA VAL A 35 40.17 -23.13 -23.43
C VAL A 35 41.18 -23.19 -24.60
N LEU A 36 40.76 -23.48 -25.84
CA LEU A 36 41.69 -23.46 -26.98
C LEU A 36 42.11 -22.06 -27.41
N PHE A 37 41.36 -21.01 -27.04
CA PHE A 37 41.59 -19.65 -27.51
C PHE A 37 42.99 -19.12 -27.14
N PRO A 38 43.47 -19.20 -25.88
CA PRO A 38 44.83 -18.78 -25.53
C PRO A 38 45.93 -19.54 -26.25
N LEU A 39 45.73 -20.84 -26.54
CA LEU A 39 46.74 -21.66 -27.24
C LEU A 39 46.95 -21.21 -28.69
N VAL A 40 45.87 -20.82 -29.37
CA VAL A 40 45.95 -20.31 -30.75
C VAL A 40 46.66 -18.97 -30.77
N ILE A 41 46.35 -18.09 -29.81
CA ILE A 41 47.04 -16.80 -29.66
C ILE A 41 48.54 -17.03 -29.38
N GLY A 42 48.88 -17.99 -28.51
CA GLY A 42 50.26 -18.33 -28.24
C GLY A 42 51.02 -18.78 -29.48
N LYS A 43 50.49 -19.76 -30.21
CA LYS A 43 51.11 -20.25 -31.46
C LYS A 43 51.26 -19.14 -32.50
N ALA A 44 50.25 -18.28 -32.64
CA ALA A 44 50.33 -17.13 -33.53
C ALA A 44 51.45 -16.16 -33.12
N SER A 45 51.64 -15.94 -31.81
CA SER A 45 52.72 -15.10 -31.28
C SER A 45 54.11 -15.70 -31.46
N ASP A 46 54.26 -17.03 -31.36
CA ASP A 46 55.54 -17.70 -31.60
C ASP A 46 55.93 -17.64 -33.08
N ASP A 47 54.98 -17.91 -33.99
CA ASP A 47 55.20 -17.84 -35.43
C ASP A 47 55.55 -16.41 -35.86
N LEU A 48 54.86 -15.39 -35.32
CA LEU A 48 55.11 -13.96 -35.61
C LEU A 48 56.57 -13.54 -35.36
N ASN A 49 57.19 -14.09 -34.32
CA ASN A 49 58.59 -13.80 -34.00
C ASN A 49 59.59 -14.46 -34.95
N GLN A 50 59.20 -15.51 -35.70
CA GLN A 50 60.08 -16.25 -36.61
C GLN A 50 59.94 -15.81 -38.09
N GLY A 51 59.05 -14.86 -38.38
CA GLY A 51 58.73 -14.39 -39.72
C GLY A 51 57.49 -15.11 -40.29
N VAL A 52 56.43 -14.34 -40.57
CA VAL A 52 55.12 -14.91 -40.94
C VAL A 52 54.68 -14.50 -42.34
N THR A 53 54.17 -15.48 -43.08
CA THR A 53 53.42 -15.28 -44.33
C THR A 53 51.99 -14.80 -44.05
N ARG A 54 51.46 -13.88 -44.88
CA ARG A 54 50.06 -13.41 -44.82
C ARG A 54 49.03 -14.55 -44.70
N HIS A 55 49.29 -15.68 -45.35
CA HIS A 55 48.43 -16.87 -45.31
C HIS A 55 48.26 -17.45 -43.89
N LYS A 56 49.36 -17.64 -43.14
CA LYS A 56 49.31 -18.12 -41.75
C LYS A 56 48.55 -17.18 -40.82
N LEU A 57 48.68 -15.86 -41.00
CA LEU A 57 47.88 -14.89 -40.22
C LEU A 57 46.38 -15.03 -40.47
N LEU A 58 45.97 -15.21 -41.73
CA LEU A 58 44.57 -15.46 -42.07
C LEU A 58 44.06 -16.78 -41.47
N VAL A 59 44.90 -17.82 -41.42
CA VAL A 59 44.55 -19.09 -40.76
C VAL A 59 44.36 -18.89 -39.25
N TYR A 60 45.26 -18.20 -38.56
CA TYR A 60 45.11 -17.93 -37.12
C TYR A 60 43.90 -17.05 -36.83
N ALA A 61 43.68 -15.99 -37.61
CA ALA A 61 42.50 -15.13 -37.48
C ALA A 61 41.20 -15.92 -37.71
N GLY A 62 41.17 -16.76 -38.76
CA GLY A 62 40.05 -17.64 -39.05
C GLY A 62 39.78 -18.66 -37.95
N LEU A 63 40.83 -19.24 -37.35
CA LEU A 63 40.71 -20.18 -36.23
C LEU A 63 40.18 -19.50 -34.97
N LEU A 64 40.65 -18.28 -34.64
CA LEU A 64 40.13 -17.51 -33.52
C LEU A 64 38.66 -17.13 -33.72
N LEU A 65 38.28 -16.73 -34.95
CA LEU A 65 36.89 -16.46 -35.30
C LEU A 65 36.02 -17.72 -35.17
N ALA A 66 36.49 -18.85 -35.68
CA ALA A 66 35.79 -20.14 -35.56
C ALA A 66 35.58 -20.54 -34.10
N ILE A 67 36.61 -20.39 -33.26
CA ILE A 67 36.51 -20.64 -31.81
C ILE A 67 35.47 -19.71 -31.17
N ALA A 68 35.53 -18.40 -31.46
CA ALA A 68 34.62 -17.42 -30.89
C ALA A 68 33.16 -17.67 -31.29
N VAL A 69 32.89 -17.94 -32.57
CA VAL A 69 31.56 -18.25 -33.10
C VAL A 69 31.03 -19.55 -32.51
N THR A 70 31.82 -20.62 -32.53
CA THR A 70 31.40 -21.93 -32.00
C THR A 70 31.12 -21.86 -30.50
N LYS A 71 31.98 -21.16 -29.74
CA LYS A 71 31.76 -20.87 -28.32
C LYS A 71 30.49 -20.05 -28.11
N GLY A 72 30.24 -19.05 -28.95
CA GLY A 72 29.03 -18.22 -28.92
C GLY A 72 27.74 -19.04 -29.10
N ILE A 73 27.73 -19.97 -30.07
CA ILE A 73 26.61 -20.87 -30.34
C ILE A 73 26.32 -21.74 -29.12
N PHE A 74 27.31 -22.46 -28.60
CA PHE A 74 27.10 -23.32 -27.43
C PHE A 74 26.80 -22.52 -26.15
N GLN A 75 27.37 -21.32 -25.99
CA GLN A 75 27.03 -20.42 -24.88
C GLN A 75 25.56 -19.97 -24.95
N PHE A 76 25.07 -19.66 -26.15
CA PHE A 76 23.66 -19.34 -26.39
C PHE A 76 22.77 -20.54 -26.07
N LEU A 77 23.08 -21.72 -26.60
CA LEU A 77 22.31 -22.95 -26.36
C LEU A 77 22.28 -23.32 -24.88
N THR A 78 23.42 -23.25 -24.18
CA THR A 78 23.48 -23.47 -22.73
C THR A 78 22.54 -22.53 -22.00
N ARG A 79 22.58 -21.22 -22.31
CA ARG A 79 21.72 -20.24 -21.64
C ARG A 79 20.24 -20.50 -21.96
N TRP A 80 19.92 -20.72 -23.22
CA TRP A 80 18.55 -20.99 -23.66
C TRP A 80 17.97 -22.22 -22.97
N VAL A 81 18.73 -23.32 -22.89
CA VAL A 81 18.28 -24.57 -22.28
C VAL A 81 18.29 -24.51 -20.75
N VAL A 82 19.39 -24.16 -20.10
CA VAL A 82 19.51 -24.23 -18.64
C VAL A 82 18.68 -23.15 -17.95
N ILE A 83 18.63 -21.93 -18.49
CA ILE A 83 17.81 -20.85 -17.93
C ILE A 83 16.33 -21.03 -18.33
N GLY A 84 16.05 -21.57 -19.52
CA GLY A 84 14.70 -21.92 -19.94
C GLY A 84 14.07 -22.95 -18.99
N VAL A 85 14.74 -24.08 -18.80
CA VAL A 85 14.28 -25.14 -17.88
C VAL A 85 14.08 -24.64 -16.45
N SER A 86 14.93 -23.73 -15.97
CA SER A 86 14.74 -23.21 -14.62
C SER A 86 13.48 -22.35 -14.47
N ARG A 87 13.01 -21.71 -15.55
CA ARG A 87 11.70 -21.04 -15.60
C ARG A 87 10.55 -22.03 -15.70
N ASP A 88 10.69 -23.10 -16.46
CA ASP A 88 9.66 -24.15 -16.54
C ASP A 88 9.46 -24.82 -15.17
N ILE A 89 10.56 -25.06 -14.44
CA ILE A 89 10.48 -25.56 -13.06
C ILE A 89 9.86 -24.52 -12.12
N GLU A 90 10.16 -23.23 -12.28
CA GLU A 90 9.50 -22.17 -11.50
C GLU A 90 7.99 -22.17 -11.74
N PHE A 91 7.55 -22.32 -12.99
CA PHE A 91 6.14 -22.42 -13.36
C PHE A 91 5.46 -23.60 -12.67
N ASP A 92 6.06 -24.80 -12.76
CA ASP A 92 5.53 -26.00 -12.10
C ASP A 92 5.45 -25.80 -10.57
N LEU A 93 6.53 -25.33 -9.92
CA LEU A 93 6.52 -25.07 -8.48
C LEU A 93 5.49 -24.03 -8.07
N ARG A 94 5.26 -22.99 -8.89
CA ARG A 94 4.28 -21.95 -8.58
C ARG A 94 2.86 -22.51 -8.62
N ASN A 95 2.55 -23.35 -9.60
CA ASN A 95 1.24 -23.99 -9.69
C ASN A 95 1.02 -24.96 -8.53
N ASP A 96 2.02 -25.78 -8.21
CA ASP A 96 1.92 -26.73 -7.10
C ASP A 96 1.80 -26.01 -5.73
N LEU A 97 2.53 -24.90 -5.55
CA LEU A 97 2.41 -24.05 -4.37
C LEU A 97 1.03 -23.40 -4.27
N PHE A 98 0.51 -22.87 -5.37
CA PHE A 98 -0.80 -22.24 -5.42
C PHE A 98 -1.92 -23.24 -5.12
N ALA A 99 -1.89 -24.41 -5.79
CA ALA A 99 -2.83 -25.50 -5.52
C ALA A 99 -2.76 -25.98 -4.06
N ARG A 100 -1.55 -25.97 -3.45
CA ARG A 100 -1.43 -26.29 -2.03
C ARG A 100 -2.08 -25.23 -1.16
N LEU A 101 -1.83 -23.95 -1.42
CA LEU A 101 -2.42 -22.84 -0.67
C LEU A 101 -3.95 -22.88 -0.71
N GLU A 102 -4.56 -23.10 -1.89
CA GLU A 102 -6.01 -23.22 -2.04
C GLU A 102 -6.63 -24.33 -1.17
N GLY A 103 -5.88 -25.38 -0.87
CA GLY A 103 -6.32 -26.49 -0.02
C GLY A 103 -6.10 -26.29 1.49
N LEU A 104 -5.41 -25.23 1.94
CA LEU A 104 -5.13 -25.00 3.36
C LEU A 104 -6.35 -24.41 4.10
N SER A 105 -6.47 -24.74 5.39
CA SER A 105 -7.57 -24.25 6.22
C SER A 105 -7.47 -22.75 6.52
N TYR A 106 -8.59 -22.13 6.86
CA TYR A 106 -8.64 -20.71 7.24
C TYR A 106 -7.73 -20.38 8.44
N SER A 107 -7.55 -21.31 9.38
CA SER A 107 -6.61 -21.18 10.52
C SER A 107 -5.18 -20.85 10.07
N TYR A 108 -4.73 -21.43 8.94
CA TYR A 108 -3.40 -21.17 8.41
C TYR A 108 -3.22 -19.69 8.03
N TYR A 109 -4.24 -19.09 7.41
CA TYR A 109 -4.25 -17.69 6.97
C TYR A 109 -4.42 -16.68 8.12
N GLN A 110 -4.96 -17.11 9.26
CA GLN A 110 -4.94 -16.28 10.47
C GLN A 110 -3.56 -16.25 11.15
N ARG A 111 -2.83 -17.38 11.10
CA ARG A 111 -1.48 -17.48 11.68
C ARG A 111 -0.42 -16.85 10.77
N ASN A 112 -0.64 -16.84 9.46
CA ASN A 112 0.32 -16.35 8.46
C ASN A 112 -0.27 -15.16 7.70
N ARG A 113 0.41 -14.02 7.73
CA ARG A 113 -0.03 -12.82 7.00
C ARG A 113 0.02 -13.08 5.49
N THR A 114 -1.01 -12.65 4.77
CA THR A 114 -1.09 -12.81 3.29
C THR A 114 0.13 -12.21 2.58
N GLY A 115 0.66 -11.08 3.07
CA GLY A 115 1.88 -10.46 2.53
C GLY A 115 3.11 -11.38 2.63
N ASP A 116 3.24 -12.15 3.72
CA ASP A 116 4.35 -13.08 3.90
C ASP A 116 4.23 -14.28 2.95
N ILE A 117 3.00 -14.76 2.71
CA ILE A 117 2.72 -15.82 1.74
C ILE A 117 3.08 -15.34 0.33
N MET A 118 2.69 -14.10 -0.03
CA MET A 118 3.03 -13.51 -1.32
C MET A 118 4.54 -13.31 -1.51
N ALA A 119 5.25 -12.89 -0.46
CA ALA A 119 6.71 -12.77 -0.50
C ALA A 119 7.38 -14.13 -0.74
N ARG A 120 6.86 -15.22 -0.15
CA ARG A 120 7.35 -16.59 -0.42
C ARG A 120 7.01 -17.03 -1.85
N ALA A 121 5.79 -16.78 -2.32
CA ALA A 121 5.36 -17.12 -3.68
C ALA A 121 6.09 -16.34 -4.79
N THR A 122 6.78 -15.25 -4.46
CA THR A 122 7.48 -14.41 -5.43
C THR A 122 9.00 -14.46 -5.22
N ASN A 123 9.49 -13.96 -4.08
CA ASN A 123 10.91 -13.81 -3.80
C ASN A 123 11.60 -15.16 -3.59
N ASP A 124 10.99 -16.05 -2.81
CA ASP A 124 11.59 -17.37 -2.53
C ASP A 124 11.57 -18.26 -3.77
N LEU A 125 10.49 -18.24 -4.55
CA LEU A 125 10.44 -18.97 -5.83
C LEU A 125 11.50 -18.47 -6.81
N ASN A 126 11.69 -17.15 -6.91
CA ASN A 126 12.76 -16.59 -7.73
C ASN A 126 14.16 -16.99 -7.22
N ALA A 127 14.38 -17.06 -5.91
CA ALA A 127 15.65 -17.52 -5.35
C ALA A 127 15.94 -19.00 -5.70
N VAL A 128 14.92 -19.87 -5.65
CA VAL A 128 15.00 -21.27 -6.08
C VAL A 128 15.29 -21.37 -7.57
N ARG A 129 14.66 -20.54 -8.41
CA ARG A 129 14.97 -20.46 -9.85
C ARG A 129 16.42 -20.05 -10.12
N MET A 130 16.93 -19.08 -9.38
CA MET A 130 18.32 -18.63 -9.50
C MET A 130 19.31 -19.74 -9.13
N LEU A 131 18.97 -20.57 -8.12
CA LEU A 131 19.70 -21.78 -7.78
C LEU A 131 19.67 -22.81 -8.92
N LEU A 132 18.51 -23.06 -9.52
CA LEU A 132 18.31 -24.11 -10.54
C LEU A 132 18.84 -23.77 -11.94
N GLY A 133 18.99 -22.49 -12.28
CA GLY A 133 19.52 -22.07 -13.58
C GLY A 133 20.94 -21.50 -13.44
N PRO A 134 21.06 -20.19 -13.15
CA PRO A 134 22.35 -19.50 -13.02
C PRO A 134 23.37 -20.21 -12.13
N ALA A 135 23.02 -20.63 -10.90
CA ALA A 135 24.01 -21.19 -9.99
C ALA A 135 24.60 -22.50 -10.51
N ILE A 136 23.78 -23.40 -11.06
CA ILE A 136 24.25 -24.63 -11.71
C ILE A 136 25.12 -24.31 -12.93
N MET A 137 24.66 -23.41 -13.80
CA MET A 137 25.38 -23.02 -15.02
C MET A 137 26.76 -22.43 -14.69
N TYR A 138 26.83 -21.47 -13.77
CA TYR A 138 28.08 -20.82 -13.40
C TYR A 138 29.01 -21.74 -12.61
N SER A 139 28.50 -22.59 -11.72
CA SER A 139 29.30 -23.65 -11.09
C SER A 139 29.95 -24.56 -12.13
N ALA A 140 29.16 -25.08 -13.07
CA ALA A 140 29.66 -25.98 -14.10
C ALA A 140 30.69 -25.27 -14.99
N ASN A 141 30.41 -24.02 -15.38
CA ASN A 141 31.34 -23.18 -16.13
C ASN A 141 32.67 -22.97 -15.39
N THR A 142 32.60 -22.54 -14.13
CA THR A 142 33.76 -22.30 -13.27
C THR A 142 34.60 -23.56 -13.12
N ILE A 143 33.98 -24.71 -12.81
CA ILE A 143 34.71 -25.96 -12.57
C ILE A 143 35.39 -26.45 -13.85
N VAL A 144 34.64 -26.52 -14.97
CA VAL A 144 35.15 -27.07 -16.23
C VAL A 144 36.25 -26.17 -16.80
N TYR A 145 36.01 -24.86 -16.87
CA TYR A 145 36.99 -23.92 -17.40
C TYR A 145 38.25 -23.86 -16.52
N THR A 146 38.09 -23.78 -15.19
CA THR A 146 39.24 -23.72 -14.27
C THR A 146 40.07 -25.00 -14.36
N ALA A 147 39.45 -26.17 -14.41
CA ALA A 147 40.16 -27.44 -14.57
C ALA A 147 40.94 -27.50 -15.90
N GLY A 148 40.31 -27.08 -17.00
CA GLY A 148 40.96 -27.03 -18.32
C GLY A 148 42.12 -26.04 -18.37
N ALA A 149 41.90 -24.80 -17.95
CA ALA A 149 42.92 -23.77 -17.92
C ALA A 149 44.10 -24.15 -16.99
N LEU A 150 43.82 -24.68 -15.80
CA LEU A 150 44.86 -25.12 -14.86
C LEU A 150 45.69 -26.27 -15.43
N ALA A 151 45.06 -27.26 -16.07
CA ALA A 151 45.77 -28.37 -16.72
C ALA A 151 46.74 -27.85 -17.80
N PHE A 152 46.31 -26.89 -18.62
CA PHE A 152 47.19 -26.28 -19.62
C PHE A 152 48.29 -25.42 -18.99
N MET A 153 47.99 -24.61 -17.97
CA MET A 153 49.01 -23.79 -17.28
C MET A 153 50.10 -24.67 -16.64
N ILE A 154 49.72 -25.74 -15.96
CA ILE A 154 50.66 -26.72 -15.39
C ILE A 154 51.51 -27.35 -16.48
N SER A 155 50.92 -27.68 -17.65
CA SER A 155 51.67 -28.25 -18.77
C SER A 155 52.71 -27.31 -19.38
N ILE A 156 52.52 -25.99 -19.24
CA ILE A 156 53.47 -24.97 -19.70
C ILE A 156 54.59 -24.81 -18.66
N ASN A 157 54.24 -24.42 -17.43
CA ASN A 157 55.20 -24.28 -16.33
C ASN A 157 54.52 -24.51 -14.97
N PRO A 158 54.78 -25.66 -14.30
CA PRO A 158 54.21 -25.96 -12.99
C PRO A 158 54.63 -24.97 -11.89
N LYS A 159 55.89 -24.52 -11.90
CA LYS A 159 56.46 -23.61 -10.89
C LYS A 159 55.82 -22.23 -10.99
N LEU A 160 55.72 -21.68 -12.19
CA LEU A 160 55.06 -20.39 -12.43
C LEU A 160 53.56 -20.48 -12.11
N THR A 161 52.90 -21.59 -12.44
CA THR A 161 51.49 -21.83 -12.09
C THR A 161 51.27 -21.80 -10.58
N LEU A 162 52.11 -22.49 -9.79
CA LEU A 162 51.99 -22.49 -8.33
C LEU A 162 52.17 -21.09 -7.73
N LEU A 163 53.17 -20.33 -8.20
CA LEU A 163 53.45 -18.99 -7.72
C LEU A 163 52.35 -17.97 -8.06
N THR A 164 51.74 -18.11 -9.23
CA THR A 164 50.67 -17.21 -9.69
C THR A 164 49.32 -17.50 -9.04
N PHE A 165 49.13 -18.71 -8.53
CA PHE A 165 47.97 -19.09 -7.73
C PHE A 165 48.13 -18.77 -6.23
N LEU A 166 49.33 -18.42 -5.77
CA LEU A 166 49.61 -18.07 -4.37
C LEU A 166 48.74 -16.92 -3.82
N PRO A 167 48.38 -15.87 -4.61
CA PRO A 167 47.46 -14.83 -4.14
C PRO A 167 46.00 -15.31 -3.99
N LEU A 168 45.60 -16.45 -4.58
CA LEU A 168 44.19 -16.88 -4.60
C LEU A 168 43.61 -17.24 -3.23
N PRO A 169 44.31 -17.99 -2.35
CA PRO A 169 43.86 -18.16 -0.97
C PRO A 169 43.64 -16.83 -0.25
N ALA A 170 44.51 -15.84 -0.48
CA ALA A 170 44.36 -14.51 0.11
C ALA A 170 43.10 -13.78 -0.43
N VAL A 171 42.86 -13.86 -1.74
CA VAL A 171 41.63 -13.37 -2.38
C VAL A 171 40.40 -14.02 -1.76
N SER A 172 40.39 -15.34 -1.58
CA SER A 172 39.26 -16.05 -0.96
C SER A 172 39.00 -15.59 0.48
N ILE A 173 40.05 -15.41 1.29
CA ILE A 173 39.93 -14.91 2.67
C ILE A 173 39.37 -13.48 2.69
N VAL A 174 39.84 -12.61 1.80
CA VAL A 174 39.34 -11.24 1.67
C VAL A 174 37.86 -11.23 1.27
N ILE A 175 37.46 -12.01 0.26
CA ILE A 175 36.06 -12.11 -0.18
C ILE A 175 35.17 -12.58 0.97
N GLN A 176 35.57 -13.62 1.71
CA GLN A 176 34.78 -14.13 2.84
C GLN A 176 34.66 -13.10 3.97
N THR A 177 35.77 -12.41 4.28
CA THR A 177 35.81 -11.42 5.37
C THR A 177 34.99 -10.17 5.03
N PHE A 178 35.13 -9.63 3.81
CA PHE A 178 34.32 -8.53 3.33
C PHE A 178 32.86 -8.95 3.20
N GLY A 179 32.58 -10.11 2.60
CA GLY A 179 31.23 -10.64 2.40
C GLY A 179 30.45 -10.75 3.71
N ARG A 180 31.06 -11.31 4.76
CA ARG A 180 30.43 -11.39 6.09
C ARG A 180 30.15 -10.00 6.69
N ARG A 181 31.12 -9.09 6.66
CA ARG A 181 30.96 -7.72 7.20
C ARG A 181 29.93 -6.90 6.42
N ILE A 182 29.88 -7.08 5.10
CA ILE A 182 28.89 -6.46 4.22
C ILE A 182 27.50 -6.98 4.59
N HIS A 183 27.34 -8.30 4.72
CA HIS A 183 26.06 -8.91 5.07
C HIS A 183 25.54 -8.44 6.43
N GLU A 184 26.36 -8.51 7.49
CA GLU A 184 25.97 -8.06 8.85
C GLU A 184 25.59 -6.57 8.89
N ARG A 185 26.27 -5.71 8.14
CA ARG A 185 25.93 -4.28 8.07
C ARG A 185 24.71 -4.00 7.22
N PHE A 186 24.57 -4.72 6.11
CA PHE A 186 23.41 -4.64 5.24
C PHE A 186 22.13 -5.03 5.98
N GLU A 187 22.13 -6.12 6.76
CA GLU A 187 20.99 -6.51 7.58
C GLU A 187 20.57 -5.42 8.57
N ARG A 188 21.52 -4.78 9.26
CA ARG A 188 21.21 -3.67 10.18
C ARG A 188 20.63 -2.45 9.46
N ILE A 189 21.15 -2.14 8.28
CA ILE A 189 20.64 -1.03 7.45
C ILE A 189 19.23 -1.35 6.96
N GLN A 190 18.96 -2.61 6.60
CA GLN A 190 17.64 -3.07 6.18
C GLN A 190 16.63 -2.99 7.33
N ALA A 191 17.01 -3.40 8.55
CA ALA A 191 16.15 -3.26 9.74
C ALA A 191 15.78 -1.78 9.99
N MET A 192 16.75 -0.88 9.94
CA MET A 192 16.48 0.56 10.08
C MET A 192 15.59 1.11 8.96
N PHE A 193 15.75 0.61 7.72
CA PHE A 193 14.88 1.00 6.62
C PHE A 193 13.43 0.54 6.86
N SER A 194 13.24 -0.65 7.42
CA SER A 194 11.91 -1.13 7.84
C SER A 194 11.31 -0.24 8.94
N ASP A 195 12.09 0.14 9.95
CA ASP A 195 11.62 1.02 11.04
C ASP A 195 11.19 2.40 10.49
N ILE A 196 12.03 3.01 9.63
CA ILE A 196 11.74 4.30 8.98
C ILE A 196 10.49 4.20 8.09
N SER A 197 10.35 3.09 7.36
CA SER A 197 9.20 2.86 6.49
C SER A 197 7.91 2.64 7.29
N ALA A 198 7.98 1.89 8.40
CA ALA A 198 6.86 1.69 9.30
C ALA A 198 6.39 3.02 9.90
N ARG A 199 7.33 3.86 10.37
CA ARG A 199 7.02 5.21 10.85
C ARG A 199 6.38 6.08 9.77
N ALA A 200 6.90 6.04 8.54
CA ALA A 200 6.30 6.76 7.43
C ALA A 200 4.85 6.29 7.16
N GLN A 201 4.61 4.98 7.18
CA GLN A 201 3.29 4.38 7.02
C GLN A 201 2.34 4.79 8.15
N GLU A 202 2.79 4.78 9.41
CA GLU A 202 2.04 5.27 10.57
C GLU A 202 1.70 6.75 10.41
N ASN A 203 2.65 7.57 9.96
CA ASN A 203 2.44 9.00 9.74
C ASN A 203 1.46 9.28 8.59
N PHE A 204 1.45 8.48 7.52
CA PHE A 204 0.46 8.61 6.45
C PHE A 204 -0.93 8.15 6.89
N SER A 205 -1.00 7.03 7.60
CA SER A 205 -2.28 6.49 8.11
C SER A 205 -2.88 7.41 9.18
N GLY A 206 -2.02 7.93 10.05
CA GLY A 206 -2.33 8.88 11.12
C GLY A 206 -2.24 10.34 10.68
N ALA A 207 -2.19 10.65 9.39
CA ALA A 207 -1.99 12.03 8.92
C ALA A 207 -3.09 12.98 9.43
N ARG A 208 -4.32 12.50 9.56
CA ARG A 208 -5.43 13.25 10.19
C ARG A 208 -5.15 13.55 11.65
N LEU A 209 -4.66 12.56 12.41
CA LEU A 209 -4.31 12.70 13.83
C LEU A 209 -3.13 13.66 14.01
N ILE A 210 -2.06 13.50 13.23
CA ILE A 210 -0.88 14.36 13.30
C ILE A 210 -1.25 15.82 13.03
N ARG A 211 -2.09 16.08 12.03
CA ARG A 211 -2.61 17.43 11.72
C ARG A 211 -3.54 17.95 12.82
N ALA A 212 -4.44 17.13 13.33
CA ALA A 212 -5.36 17.51 14.40
C ALA A 212 -4.62 17.88 15.70
N TYR A 213 -3.48 17.23 15.97
CA TYR A 213 -2.65 17.49 17.15
C TYR A 213 -1.46 18.44 16.88
N VAL A 214 -1.36 18.99 15.66
CA VAL A 214 -0.30 19.92 15.24
C VAL A 214 1.11 19.34 15.53
N GLN A 215 1.32 18.07 15.17
CA GLN A 215 2.54 17.31 15.42
C GLN A 215 3.47 17.15 14.20
N GLU A 216 3.22 17.87 13.10
CA GLU A 216 3.97 17.72 11.85
C GLU A 216 5.47 17.96 12.05
N GLU A 217 5.86 19.05 12.72
CA GLU A 217 7.27 19.35 12.98
C GLU A 217 7.94 18.31 13.89
N ALA A 218 7.22 17.82 14.90
CA ALA A 218 7.75 16.82 15.83
C ALA A 218 8.03 15.52 15.09
N GLU A 219 7.09 15.09 14.24
CA GLU A 219 7.25 13.90 13.40
C GLU A 219 8.34 14.07 12.34
N ILE A 220 8.45 15.24 11.70
CA ILE A 220 9.53 15.52 10.74
C ILE A 220 10.89 15.45 11.43
N LYS A 221 11.07 16.07 12.60
CA LYS A 221 12.33 16.05 13.36
C LYS A 221 12.70 14.63 13.79
N ALA A 222 11.71 13.85 14.21
CA ALA A 222 11.93 12.49 14.65
C ALA A 222 12.29 11.56 13.47
N PHE A 223 11.60 11.69 12.33
CA PHE A 223 11.97 11.01 11.08
C PHE A 223 13.36 11.41 10.59
N GLU A 224 13.69 12.71 10.61
CA GLU A 224 15.00 13.21 10.17
C GLU A 224 16.15 12.65 11.02
N ARG A 225 15.94 12.48 12.33
CA ARG A 225 16.92 11.87 13.24
C ARG A 225 17.23 10.42 12.83
N GLU A 226 16.21 9.63 12.56
CA GLU A 226 16.36 8.24 12.13
C GLU A 226 16.98 8.15 10.74
N ASN A 227 16.54 9.01 9.81
CA ASN A 227 17.06 9.07 8.45
C ASN A 227 18.55 9.48 8.41
N LYS A 228 18.98 10.44 9.24
CA LYS A 228 20.41 10.81 9.35
C LYS A 228 21.27 9.67 9.86
N GLU A 229 20.79 8.89 10.83
CA GLU A 229 21.51 7.71 11.32
C GLU A 229 21.55 6.60 10.25
N TYR A 230 20.45 6.41 9.51
CA TYR A 230 20.39 5.50 8.37
C TYR A 230 21.45 5.87 7.32
N ILE A 231 21.49 7.14 6.88
CA ILE A 231 22.48 7.63 5.91
C ILE A 231 23.90 7.40 6.43
N ARG A 232 24.18 7.76 7.70
CA ARG A 232 25.51 7.60 8.32
C ARG A 232 25.98 6.13 8.29
N ARG A 233 25.08 5.18 8.57
CA ARG A 233 25.41 3.75 8.54
C ARG A 233 25.50 3.23 7.11
N SER A 234 24.61 3.66 6.24
CA SER A 234 24.60 3.32 4.81
C SER A 234 25.90 3.73 4.14
N LEU A 235 26.39 4.96 4.37
CA LEU A 235 27.68 5.42 3.85
C LEU A 235 28.86 4.55 4.32
N LYS A 236 28.83 4.01 5.55
CA LYS A 236 29.86 3.07 6.03
C LYS A 236 29.79 1.72 5.31
N LEU A 237 28.60 1.26 4.92
CA LEU A 237 28.43 0.06 4.10
C LEU A 237 28.90 0.31 2.67
N VAL A 238 28.47 1.42 2.05
CA VAL A 238 28.88 1.81 0.69
C VAL A 238 30.40 1.92 0.60
N ARG A 239 31.07 2.50 1.61
CA ARG A 239 32.54 2.53 1.66
C ARG A 239 33.16 1.14 1.69
N LEU A 240 32.61 0.21 2.47
CA LEU A 240 33.10 -1.18 2.49
C LEU A 240 32.89 -1.89 1.16
N MET A 241 31.74 -1.71 0.52
CA MET A 241 31.45 -2.27 -0.80
C MET A 241 32.36 -1.66 -1.88
N GLY A 242 32.56 -0.33 -1.84
CA GLY A 242 33.44 0.38 -2.78
C GLY A 242 34.92 0.00 -2.65
N MET A 243 35.36 -0.46 -1.48
CA MET A 243 36.73 -0.97 -1.29
C MET A 243 36.95 -2.39 -1.81
N LEU A 244 35.89 -3.19 -2.01
CA LEU A 244 36.02 -4.60 -2.37
C LEU A 244 36.69 -4.79 -3.74
N TRP A 245 36.20 -4.13 -4.78
CA TRP A 245 36.71 -4.28 -6.15
C TRP A 245 38.17 -3.81 -6.30
N PRO A 246 38.56 -2.60 -5.83
CA PRO A 246 39.96 -2.19 -5.88
C PRO A 246 40.90 -3.12 -5.11
N THR A 247 40.46 -3.67 -3.97
CA THR A 247 41.28 -4.63 -3.20
C THR A 247 41.51 -5.92 -3.99
N LEU A 248 40.47 -6.43 -4.67
CA LEU A 248 40.58 -7.61 -5.50
C LEU A 248 41.46 -7.37 -6.73
N GLU A 249 41.29 -6.24 -7.41
CA GLU A 249 42.13 -5.84 -8.54
C GLU A 249 43.60 -5.70 -8.13
N LEU A 250 43.90 -5.14 -6.96
CA LEU A 250 45.27 -5.05 -6.45
C LEU A 250 45.88 -6.45 -6.21
N MET A 251 45.12 -7.35 -5.57
CA MET A 251 45.59 -8.72 -5.29
C MET A 251 45.81 -9.54 -6.56
N LEU A 252 44.90 -9.43 -7.53
CA LEU A 252 45.02 -10.08 -8.83
C LEU A 252 46.12 -9.42 -9.68
N GLY A 253 46.31 -8.11 -9.55
CA GLY A 253 47.40 -7.35 -10.13
C GLY A 253 48.76 -7.86 -9.67
N CYS A 254 48.91 -8.25 -8.40
CA CYS A 254 50.14 -8.91 -7.93
C CYS A 254 50.42 -10.22 -8.68
N ALA A 255 49.40 -11.02 -8.99
CA ALA A 255 49.58 -12.22 -9.82
C ALA A 255 50.06 -11.86 -11.23
N VAL A 256 49.51 -10.80 -11.83
CA VAL A 256 49.97 -10.28 -13.13
C VAL A 256 51.43 -9.83 -13.07
N VAL A 257 51.83 -9.09 -12.04
CA VAL A 257 53.24 -8.67 -11.84
C VAL A 257 54.15 -9.88 -11.72
N LEU A 258 53.75 -10.92 -10.97
CA LEU A 258 54.52 -12.16 -10.85
C LEU A 258 54.69 -12.86 -12.21
N VAL A 259 53.64 -12.92 -13.03
CA VAL A 259 53.73 -13.46 -14.40
C VAL A 259 54.69 -12.64 -15.24
N LEU A 260 54.52 -11.31 -15.29
CA LEU A 260 55.38 -10.43 -16.08
C LEU A 260 56.85 -10.54 -15.65
N TRP A 261 57.11 -10.58 -14.33
CA TRP A 261 58.46 -10.62 -13.78
C TRP A 261 59.13 -11.98 -13.96
N LEU A 262 58.52 -13.05 -13.44
CA LEU A 262 59.11 -14.40 -13.45
C LEU A 262 58.98 -15.06 -14.82
N GLY A 263 57.80 -14.97 -15.45
CA GLY A 263 57.58 -15.49 -16.79
C GLY A 263 58.40 -14.73 -17.84
N GLY A 264 58.51 -13.41 -17.72
CA GLY A 264 59.38 -12.62 -18.59
C GLY A 264 60.86 -13.01 -18.46
N ARG A 265 61.33 -13.26 -17.23
CA ARG A 265 62.69 -13.77 -16.99
C ARG A 265 62.92 -15.12 -17.65
N GLU A 266 61.97 -16.05 -17.56
CA GLU A 266 62.08 -17.38 -18.19
C GLU A 266 62.10 -17.31 -19.72
N VAL A 267 61.38 -16.36 -20.32
CA VAL A 267 61.43 -16.07 -21.76
C VAL A 267 62.81 -15.53 -22.14
N LEU A 268 63.35 -14.55 -21.40
CA LEU A 268 64.66 -13.97 -21.65
C LEU A 268 65.78 -15.01 -21.52
N THR A 269 65.75 -15.87 -20.49
CA THR A 269 66.72 -16.95 -20.33
C THR A 269 66.60 -17.99 -21.43
N GLY A 270 65.38 -18.31 -21.89
CA GLY A 270 65.14 -19.21 -23.01
C GLY A 270 65.69 -18.67 -24.35
N GLN A 271 65.50 -17.38 -24.63
CA GLN A 271 66.04 -16.74 -25.84
C GLN A 271 67.57 -16.63 -25.82
N LEU A 272 68.18 -16.32 -24.67
CA LEU A 272 69.63 -16.24 -24.52
C LEU A 272 70.30 -17.60 -24.72
N THR A 273 69.69 -18.68 -24.25
CA THR A 273 70.23 -20.05 -24.42
C THR A 273 69.99 -20.60 -25.83
N LEU A 274 68.82 -20.34 -26.44
CA LEU A 274 68.59 -20.67 -27.85
C LEU A 274 69.60 -19.96 -28.76
N THR A 275 69.82 -18.66 -28.55
CA THR A 275 70.79 -17.86 -29.33
C THR A 275 72.23 -18.30 -29.10
N ARG A 276 72.61 -18.67 -27.87
CA ARG A 276 73.93 -19.26 -27.59
C ARG A 276 74.12 -20.61 -28.27
N ILE A 277 73.10 -21.46 -28.32
CA ILE A 277 73.18 -22.78 -28.96
C ILE A 277 73.18 -22.65 -30.49
N THR A 278 72.37 -21.78 -31.10
CA THR A 278 72.47 -21.50 -32.55
C THR A 278 73.80 -20.87 -32.94
N ASN A 279 74.39 -20.04 -32.09
CA ASN A 279 75.72 -19.47 -32.34
C ASN A 279 76.88 -20.45 -32.05
N LEU A 280 76.70 -21.43 -31.17
CA LEU A 280 77.66 -22.51 -30.91
C LEU A 280 77.58 -23.63 -31.95
N VAL A 281 76.39 -23.91 -32.47
CA VAL A 281 76.13 -24.86 -33.56
C VAL A 281 76.08 -24.09 -34.87
N GLY A 282 77.21 -23.51 -35.26
CA GLY A 282 77.38 -23.00 -36.62
C GLY A 282 77.12 -24.12 -37.63
N THR A 283 76.30 -23.82 -38.63
CA THR A 283 76.37 -24.43 -39.98
C THR A 283 75.81 -25.84 -40.16
N TYR A 284 74.53 -26.12 -39.84
CA TYR A 284 73.76 -27.15 -40.56
C TYR A 284 72.27 -26.75 -40.68
N PRO A 285 71.75 -26.45 -41.88
CA PRO A 285 70.32 -26.24 -42.08
C PRO A 285 69.61 -27.59 -42.01
N GLY A 286 68.80 -27.83 -40.98
CA GLY A 286 67.91 -29.00 -40.92
C GLY A 286 67.75 -29.68 -39.56
N ILE A 287 68.57 -29.37 -38.55
CA ILE A 287 68.45 -29.95 -37.20
C ILE A 287 68.18 -28.83 -36.19
N THR A 288 66.94 -28.34 -36.17
CA THR A 288 66.43 -27.51 -35.06
C THR A 288 65.48 -28.36 -34.22
N THR A 289 65.93 -29.55 -33.81
CA THR A 289 65.15 -30.36 -32.88
C THR A 289 65.26 -29.73 -31.50
N THR A 290 64.11 -29.30 -31.01
CA THR A 290 63.87 -28.56 -29.77
C THR A 290 64.41 -29.31 -28.56
N LEU A 291 65.67 -29.08 -28.20
CA LEU A 291 66.19 -29.41 -26.87
C LEU A 291 65.51 -28.49 -25.86
N LYS A 292 64.44 -29.01 -25.26
CA LYS A 292 63.69 -28.36 -24.19
C LYS A 292 64.58 -28.35 -22.94
N ILE A 293 65.25 -27.23 -22.70
CA ILE A 293 65.99 -27.01 -21.46
C ILE A 293 64.98 -26.67 -20.38
N ASP A 294 65.05 -27.39 -19.25
CA ASP A 294 64.21 -27.16 -18.08
C ASP A 294 64.17 -25.66 -17.71
N GLY A 295 62.99 -25.06 -17.77
CA GLY A 295 62.74 -23.67 -17.37
C GLY A 295 62.73 -22.60 -18.47
N SER A 296 62.76 -22.97 -19.76
CA SER A 296 62.62 -22.01 -20.87
C SER A 296 61.17 -21.94 -21.40
N MET A 297 60.58 -20.75 -21.41
CA MET A 297 59.24 -20.49 -21.97
C MET A 297 59.34 -19.72 -23.29
N SER A 298 58.53 -20.06 -24.29
CA SER A 298 58.40 -19.25 -25.50
C SER A 298 57.55 -17.99 -25.27
N VAL A 299 57.66 -17.00 -26.17
CA VAL A 299 56.82 -15.78 -26.10
C VAL A 299 55.34 -16.15 -26.22
N GLY A 300 55.00 -17.09 -27.09
CA GLY A 300 53.65 -17.61 -27.25
C GLY A 300 53.13 -18.37 -26.04
N GLN A 301 53.96 -19.16 -25.37
CA GLN A 301 53.60 -19.81 -24.11
C GLN A 301 53.35 -18.77 -23.01
N PHE A 302 54.16 -17.72 -22.94
CA PHE A 302 53.95 -16.61 -22.02
C PHE A 302 52.63 -15.86 -22.28
N VAL A 303 52.31 -15.56 -23.55
CA VAL A 303 51.03 -14.93 -23.92
C VAL A 303 49.84 -15.84 -23.60
N SER A 304 49.94 -17.14 -23.90
CA SER A 304 48.92 -18.14 -23.55
C SER A 304 48.67 -18.17 -22.04
N PHE A 305 49.75 -18.26 -21.27
CA PHE A 305 49.73 -18.31 -19.80
C PHE A 305 49.09 -17.05 -19.22
N SER A 306 49.50 -15.87 -19.69
CA SER A 306 48.97 -14.58 -19.25
C SER A 306 47.47 -14.46 -19.54
N THR A 307 47.04 -14.95 -20.72
CA THR A 307 45.63 -14.94 -21.11
C THR A 307 44.80 -15.89 -20.24
N TYR A 308 45.28 -17.10 -19.95
CA TYR A 308 44.59 -18.03 -19.04
C TYR A 308 44.45 -17.45 -17.64
N MET A 309 45.53 -16.88 -17.09
CA MET A 309 45.49 -16.23 -15.78
C MET A 309 44.44 -15.11 -15.75
N MET A 310 44.41 -14.23 -16.75
CA MET A 310 43.43 -13.14 -16.80
C MET A 310 41.99 -13.66 -16.90
N GLN A 311 41.76 -14.74 -17.65
CA GLN A 311 40.44 -15.35 -17.80
C GLN A 311 39.99 -16.10 -16.53
N LEU A 312 40.92 -16.60 -15.70
CA LEU A 312 40.62 -17.26 -14.42
C LEU A 312 40.12 -16.32 -13.33
N THR A 313 40.39 -15.01 -13.43
CA THR A 313 39.89 -13.98 -12.51
C THR A 313 38.38 -14.08 -12.27
N TRP A 314 37.59 -14.21 -13.34
CA TRP A 314 36.13 -14.28 -13.25
C TRP A 314 35.63 -15.54 -12.52
N PRO A 315 36.05 -16.77 -12.89
CA PRO A 315 35.73 -18.00 -12.15
C PRO A 315 35.97 -17.91 -10.63
N ILE A 316 37.07 -17.28 -10.21
CA ILE A 316 37.41 -17.11 -8.79
C ILE A 316 36.40 -16.20 -8.09
N ILE A 317 36.05 -15.06 -8.69
CA ILE A 317 35.06 -14.12 -8.14
C ILE A 317 33.65 -14.75 -8.15
N ALA A 318 33.31 -15.42 -9.25
CA ALA A 318 32.02 -16.07 -9.45
C ALA A 318 31.76 -17.15 -8.39
N LEU A 319 32.79 -17.84 -7.89
CA LEU A 319 32.64 -18.86 -6.85
C LEU A 319 31.95 -18.30 -5.59
N GLY A 320 32.36 -17.13 -5.11
CA GLY A 320 31.74 -16.50 -3.94
C GLY A 320 30.28 -16.11 -4.18
N TRP A 321 29.99 -15.57 -5.37
CA TRP A 321 28.63 -15.19 -5.76
C TRP A 321 27.70 -16.40 -5.93
N VAL A 322 28.21 -17.48 -6.54
CA VAL A 322 27.50 -18.75 -6.70
C VAL A 322 27.19 -19.38 -5.34
N ILE A 323 28.15 -19.43 -4.41
CA ILE A 323 27.92 -19.91 -3.05
C ILE A 323 26.76 -19.15 -2.39
N ASN A 324 26.71 -17.83 -2.54
CA ASN A 324 25.64 -17.01 -1.99
C ASN A 324 24.27 -17.30 -2.63
N ILE A 325 24.20 -17.55 -3.94
CA ILE A 325 22.96 -18.00 -4.59
C ILE A 325 22.54 -19.36 -4.06
N PHE A 326 23.49 -20.30 -3.90
CA PHE A 326 23.19 -21.62 -3.37
C PHE A 326 22.61 -21.55 -1.95
N GLN A 327 23.22 -20.76 -1.07
CA GLN A 327 22.75 -20.55 0.30
C GLN A 327 21.35 -19.95 0.33
N ARG A 328 21.11 -18.86 -0.41
CA ARG A 328 19.79 -18.21 -0.46
C ARG A 328 18.73 -19.11 -1.06
N GLY A 329 18.99 -19.74 -2.20
CA GLY A 329 18.05 -20.63 -2.86
C GLY A 329 17.69 -21.85 -1.99
N THR A 330 18.65 -22.40 -1.25
CA THR A 330 18.39 -23.51 -0.33
C THR A 330 17.52 -23.07 0.86
N ALA A 331 17.79 -21.89 1.44
CA ALA A 331 16.97 -21.35 2.53
C ALA A 331 15.53 -21.05 2.08
N SER A 332 15.36 -20.47 0.89
CA SER A 332 14.06 -20.24 0.27
C SER A 332 13.32 -21.54 -0.04
N LEU A 333 14.02 -22.57 -0.52
CA LEU A 333 13.44 -23.88 -0.77
C LEU A 333 12.90 -24.53 0.51
N ILE A 334 13.60 -24.39 1.65
CA ILE A 334 13.13 -24.90 2.94
C ILE A 334 11.79 -24.25 3.32
N ARG A 335 11.68 -22.92 3.23
CA ARG A 335 10.44 -22.18 3.54
C ARG A 335 9.28 -22.50 2.60
N ILE A 336 9.56 -22.69 1.30
CA ILE A 336 8.53 -23.14 0.34
C ILE A 336 8.09 -24.55 0.72
N ASN A 337 9.04 -25.44 1.01
CA ASN A 337 8.74 -26.82 1.35
C ASN A 337 7.97 -26.96 2.68
N GLU A 338 8.15 -26.04 3.64
CA GLU A 338 7.29 -25.94 4.83
C GLU A 338 5.81 -25.75 4.44
N ILE A 339 5.51 -24.86 3.49
CA ILE A 339 4.13 -24.66 2.98
C ILE A 339 3.65 -25.89 2.23
N MET A 340 4.51 -26.48 1.39
CA MET A 340 4.17 -27.68 0.62
C MET A 340 3.83 -28.88 1.53
N GLN A 341 4.41 -28.92 2.73
CA GLN A 341 4.21 -30.00 3.71
C GLN A 341 3.14 -29.69 4.76
N GLU A 342 2.68 -28.43 4.87
CA GLU A 342 1.62 -28.03 5.79
C GLU A 342 0.37 -28.86 5.51
N GLN A 343 -0.11 -29.64 6.48
CA GLN A 343 -1.31 -30.45 6.33
C GLN A 343 -2.56 -29.61 6.53
N SER A 344 -3.56 -29.75 5.67
CA SER A 344 -4.84 -29.06 5.86
C SER A 344 -5.57 -29.66 7.07
N GLU A 345 -5.92 -28.82 8.04
CA GLU A 345 -6.67 -29.22 9.24
C GLU A 345 -8.08 -29.74 8.89
N ILE A 346 -8.65 -29.28 7.78
CA ILE A 346 -10.03 -29.58 7.38
C ILE A 346 -9.99 -30.27 6.02
N GLN A 347 -10.30 -31.57 6.02
CA GLN A 347 -10.38 -32.40 4.83
C GLN A 347 -11.61 -33.32 4.94
N ASP A 348 -12.00 -33.90 3.82
CA ASP A 348 -12.97 -34.98 3.80
C ASP A 348 -12.37 -36.21 4.50
N VAL A 349 -13.16 -36.80 5.41
CA VAL A 349 -12.80 -38.10 5.97
C VAL A 349 -13.02 -39.17 4.88
N PRO A 350 -12.31 -40.32 4.92
CA PRO A 350 -12.40 -41.34 3.87
C PRO A 350 -13.83 -41.81 3.54
N ASP A 351 -14.72 -41.81 4.54
CA ASP A 351 -16.11 -42.24 4.41
C ASP A 351 -17.09 -41.07 4.16
N ALA A 352 -16.60 -39.86 3.87
CA ALA A 352 -17.44 -38.71 3.61
C ALA A 352 -18.26 -38.90 2.32
N GLN A 353 -19.55 -38.62 2.37
CA GLN A 353 -20.46 -38.83 1.24
C GLN A 353 -21.14 -37.53 0.80
N ALA A 354 -21.32 -37.37 -0.51
CA ALA A 354 -22.21 -36.37 -1.07
C ALA A 354 -23.66 -36.79 -0.79
N ARG A 355 -24.40 -35.98 -0.04
CA ARG A 355 -25.75 -36.28 0.44
C ARG A 355 -26.60 -35.01 0.43
N GLU A 356 -27.88 -35.18 0.13
CA GLU A 356 -28.84 -34.08 0.21
C GLU A 356 -29.08 -33.69 1.68
N ILE A 357 -29.19 -32.38 1.93
CA ILE A 357 -29.36 -31.80 3.26
C ILE A 357 -30.77 -31.21 3.34
N ASN A 358 -31.54 -31.61 4.34
CA ASN A 358 -32.87 -31.04 4.63
C ASN A 358 -32.75 -29.74 5.44
N GLY A 359 -31.72 -29.65 6.30
CA GLY A 359 -31.31 -28.42 6.95
C GLY A 359 -31.55 -28.37 8.47
N GLU A 360 -31.84 -29.49 9.13
CA GLU A 360 -31.87 -29.53 10.59
C GLU A 360 -30.45 -29.45 11.16
N ILE A 361 -30.21 -28.58 12.14
CA ILE A 361 -28.90 -28.39 12.77
C ILE A 361 -29.01 -28.70 14.26
N GLU A 362 -28.06 -29.49 14.78
CA GLU A 362 -28.01 -29.85 16.19
C GLU A 362 -26.58 -29.71 16.75
N PHE A 363 -26.48 -29.01 17.88
CA PHE A 363 -25.28 -28.89 18.69
C PHE A 363 -25.47 -29.71 19.97
N ARG A 364 -24.56 -30.67 20.23
CA ARG A 364 -24.60 -31.56 21.41
C ARG A 364 -23.36 -31.37 22.26
N SER A 365 -23.53 -30.82 23.46
CA SER A 365 -22.47 -30.49 24.42
C SER A 365 -21.24 -29.84 23.76
N LEU A 366 -21.48 -28.94 22.80
CA LEU A 366 -20.44 -28.36 21.97
C LEU A 366 -19.49 -27.53 22.85
N THR A 367 -18.22 -27.91 22.83
CA THR A 367 -17.13 -27.17 23.46
C THR A 367 -16.05 -26.91 22.42
N PHE A 368 -15.60 -25.66 22.30
CA PHE A 368 -14.65 -25.28 21.27
C PHE A 368 -13.63 -24.27 21.80
N SER A 369 -12.37 -24.40 21.35
CA SER A 369 -11.24 -23.58 21.78
C SER A 369 -10.34 -23.20 20.62
N TYR A 370 -9.89 -21.93 20.56
CA TYR A 370 -8.81 -21.53 19.65
C TYR A 370 -7.47 -21.63 20.38
N GLY A 371 -6.53 -22.43 19.88
CA GLY A 371 -5.18 -22.55 20.46
C GLY A 371 -5.18 -22.86 21.96
N GLY A 372 -6.16 -23.68 22.42
CA GLY A 372 -6.33 -24.03 23.83
C GLY A 372 -7.12 -23.03 24.69
N LYS A 373 -7.52 -21.86 24.16
CA LYS A 373 -8.39 -20.91 24.86
C LYS A 373 -9.87 -21.23 24.58
N PRO A 374 -10.67 -21.62 25.60
CA PRO A 374 -12.07 -22.01 25.40
C PRO A 374 -12.96 -20.81 25.08
N VAL A 375 -13.69 -20.89 23.97
CA VAL A 375 -14.63 -19.88 23.48
C VAL A 375 -16.08 -20.32 23.66
N LEU A 376 -16.40 -21.59 23.35
CA LEU A 376 -17.72 -22.18 23.55
C LEU A 376 -17.62 -23.30 24.58
N ARG A 377 -18.64 -23.44 25.44
CA ARG A 377 -18.65 -24.41 26.55
C ARG A 377 -20.03 -25.04 26.68
N ASP A 378 -20.12 -26.35 26.47
CA ASP A 378 -21.35 -27.15 26.65
C ASP A 378 -22.60 -26.51 26.00
N VAL A 379 -22.47 -26.09 24.74
CA VAL A 379 -23.57 -25.50 23.97
C VAL A 379 -24.47 -26.62 23.45
N ASN A 380 -25.74 -26.58 23.87
CA ASN A 380 -26.79 -27.52 23.45
C ASN A 380 -27.91 -26.74 22.77
N LEU A 381 -28.13 -26.99 21.48
CA LEU A 381 -29.05 -26.22 20.66
C LEU A 381 -29.54 -27.04 19.47
N ARG A 382 -30.84 -27.01 19.20
CA ARG A 382 -31.45 -27.66 18.04
C ARG A 382 -32.23 -26.65 17.22
N VAL A 383 -31.95 -26.59 15.92
CA VAL A 383 -32.60 -25.71 14.94
C VAL A 383 -33.36 -26.60 13.95
N PRO A 384 -34.70 -26.67 14.05
CA PRO A 384 -35.52 -27.43 13.12
C PRO A 384 -35.33 -26.98 11.67
N ALA A 385 -35.46 -27.92 10.72
CA ALA A 385 -35.40 -27.61 9.31
C ALA A 385 -36.49 -26.59 8.91
N GLY A 386 -36.11 -25.57 8.14
CA GLY A 386 -37.04 -24.53 7.67
C GLY A 386 -37.42 -23.47 8.69
N SER A 387 -36.82 -23.50 9.89
CA SER A 387 -37.02 -22.49 10.93
C SER A 387 -35.91 -21.44 10.96
N SER A 388 -36.21 -20.30 11.59
CA SER A 388 -35.29 -19.18 11.79
C SER A 388 -34.79 -19.10 13.25
N LEU A 389 -33.48 -18.99 13.42
CA LEU A 389 -32.82 -18.79 14.71
C LEU A 389 -32.03 -17.48 14.70
N ALA A 390 -32.35 -16.58 15.62
CA ALA A 390 -31.51 -15.44 15.94
C ALA A 390 -30.53 -15.77 17.07
N ILE A 391 -29.29 -15.29 16.97
CA ILE A 391 -28.28 -15.41 18.02
C ILE A 391 -27.86 -14.02 18.50
N VAL A 392 -28.06 -13.74 19.78
CA VAL A 392 -27.76 -12.44 20.40
C VAL A 392 -26.78 -12.59 21.57
N GLY A 393 -26.11 -11.50 21.94
CA GLY A 393 -25.19 -11.45 23.07
C GLY A 393 -24.05 -10.45 22.86
N PRO A 394 -23.23 -10.19 23.89
CA PRO A 394 -22.16 -9.20 23.81
C PRO A 394 -21.06 -9.62 22.83
N THR A 395 -20.25 -8.67 22.39
CA THR A 395 -19.06 -8.94 21.58
C THR A 395 -18.12 -9.87 22.34
N GLY A 396 -17.58 -10.88 21.64
CA GLY A 396 -16.72 -11.90 22.25
C GLY A 396 -17.44 -13.05 22.96
N SER A 397 -18.78 -13.12 22.93
CA SER A 397 -19.53 -14.24 23.53
C SER A 397 -19.43 -15.57 22.78
N GLY A 398 -18.91 -15.56 21.54
CA GLY A 398 -18.71 -16.76 20.72
C GLY A 398 -19.67 -16.92 19.52
N LYS A 399 -20.54 -15.93 19.24
CA LYS A 399 -21.58 -16.00 18.18
C LYS A 399 -21.00 -16.38 16.81
N THR A 400 -20.06 -15.59 16.31
CA THR A 400 -19.33 -15.84 15.05
C THR A 400 -18.62 -17.19 15.04
N THR A 401 -18.09 -17.64 16.19
CA THR A 401 -17.46 -18.97 16.28
C THR A 401 -18.49 -20.08 16.13
N LEU A 402 -19.66 -19.96 16.74
CA LEU A 402 -20.73 -20.96 16.64
C LEU A 402 -21.19 -21.15 15.19
N VAL A 403 -21.42 -20.07 14.45
CA VAL A 403 -21.85 -20.14 13.05
C VAL A 403 -20.75 -20.63 12.11
N ASN A 404 -19.48 -20.32 12.37
CA ASN A 404 -18.34 -20.76 11.55
C ASN A 404 -18.07 -22.29 11.62
N LEU A 405 -18.60 -22.97 12.64
CA LEU A 405 -18.50 -24.43 12.75
C LEU A 405 -19.43 -25.16 11.77
N ILE A 406 -20.52 -24.51 11.33
CA ILE A 406 -21.51 -25.11 10.41
C ILE A 406 -20.95 -25.28 8.98
N PRO A 407 -20.34 -24.28 8.32
CA PRO A 407 -19.69 -24.48 7.02
C PRO A 407 -18.33 -25.20 7.10
N ARG A 408 -17.95 -25.68 8.30
CA ARG A 408 -16.61 -26.22 8.62
C ARG A 408 -15.50 -25.27 8.17
N VAL A 409 -15.60 -24.00 8.60
CA VAL A 409 -14.46 -23.06 8.56
C VAL A 409 -13.48 -23.41 9.68
N TYR A 410 -14.02 -23.88 10.81
CA TYR A 410 -13.31 -24.62 11.86
C TYR A 410 -14.04 -25.94 12.14
N ASP A 411 -13.32 -26.95 12.62
CA ASP A 411 -13.92 -28.22 13.04
C ASP A 411 -14.03 -28.29 14.56
N ALA A 412 -15.23 -28.61 15.05
CA ALA A 412 -15.46 -29.05 16.43
C ALA A 412 -15.16 -30.55 16.56
N ASP A 413 -14.98 -31.05 17.78
CA ASP A 413 -14.75 -32.48 18.03
C ASP A 413 -15.89 -33.36 17.49
N PRO A 414 -15.59 -34.62 17.11
CA PRO A 414 -16.58 -35.51 16.49
C PRO A 414 -17.88 -35.64 17.30
N GLY A 415 -19.02 -35.56 16.60
CA GLY A 415 -20.35 -35.76 17.20
C GLY A 415 -20.93 -34.54 17.93
N MET A 416 -20.21 -33.42 18.03
CA MET A 416 -20.71 -32.20 18.67
C MET A 416 -21.59 -31.32 17.77
N VAL A 417 -21.39 -31.42 16.45
CA VAL A 417 -22.17 -30.69 15.44
C VAL A 417 -22.76 -31.70 14.47
N LEU A 418 -24.08 -31.69 14.33
CA LEU A 418 -24.82 -32.59 13.46
C LEU A 418 -25.71 -31.81 12.50
N ILE A 419 -25.86 -32.35 11.29
CA ILE A 419 -26.84 -31.91 10.30
C ILE A 419 -27.71 -33.10 9.93
N ASP A 420 -29.03 -32.93 10.02
CA ASP A 420 -30.05 -33.97 9.81
C ASP A 420 -29.77 -35.24 10.65
N GLY A 421 -29.36 -35.03 11.91
CA GLY A 421 -29.05 -36.10 12.87
C GLY A 421 -27.72 -36.82 12.65
N ARG A 422 -26.90 -36.41 11.67
CA ARG A 422 -25.60 -37.03 11.36
C ARG A 422 -24.43 -36.10 11.66
N PRO A 423 -23.29 -36.61 12.16
CA PRO A 423 -22.10 -35.81 12.36
C PRO A 423 -21.68 -35.05 11.10
N ILE A 424 -21.39 -33.76 11.23
CA ILE A 424 -21.11 -32.90 10.08
C ILE A 424 -19.89 -33.34 9.26
N ARG A 425 -18.95 -34.06 9.88
CA ARG A 425 -17.74 -34.58 9.24
C ARG A 425 -18.01 -35.73 8.26
N GLU A 426 -19.18 -36.37 8.32
CA GLU A 426 -19.57 -37.46 7.39
C GLU A 426 -20.07 -36.94 6.04
N TYR A 427 -20.35 -35.65 5.92
CA TYR A 427 -20.68 -35.02 4.63
C TYR A 427 -19.39 -34.61 3.91
N SER A 428 -19.32 -34.84 2.61
CA SER A 428 -18.27 -34.24 1.78
C SER A 428 -18.36 -32.71 1.88
N LEU A 429 -17.22 -32.03 2.02
CA LEU A 429 -17.13 -30.58 2.14
C LEU A 429 -17.83 -29.84 0.99
N GLU A 430 -17.75 -30.39 -0.23
CA GLU A 430 -18.42 -29.84 -1.40
C GLU A 430 -19.95 -29.83 -1.23
N SER A 431 -20.57 -30.99 -0.97
CA SER A 431 -22.02 -31.13 -0.76
C SER A 431 -22.52 -30.27 0.40
N LEU A 432 -21.75 -30.23 1.50
CA LEU A 432 -22.05 -29.41 2.67
C LEU A 432 -22.06 -27.92 2.32
N ARG A 433 -20.97 -27.41 1.74
CA ARG A 433 -20.81 -25.97 1.42
C ARG A 433 -21.68 -25.52 0.24
N ARG A 434 -22.12 -26.43 -0.62
CA ARG A 434 -23.12 -26.15 -1.67
C ARG A 434 -24.51 -25.92 -1.10
N SER A 435 -24.85 -26.61 -0.01
CA SER A 435 -26.15 -26.49 0.65
C SER A 435 -26.25 -25.28 1.60
N ILE A 436 -25.13 -24.60 1.87
CA ILE A 436 -25.03 -23.48 2.79
C ILE A 436 -24.78 -22.16 2.03
N GLY A 437 -25.62 -21.17 2.27
CA GLY A 437 -25.36 -19.77 1.93
C GLY A 437 -24.77 -19.08 3.15
N PHE A 438 -23.55 -18.56 3.04
CA PHE A 438 -22.83 -17.99 4.17
C PHE A 438 -22.44 -16.54 3.87
N VAL A 439 -22.92 -15.62 4.71
CA VAL A 439 -22.53 -14.21 4.68
C VAL A 439 -21.73 -13.91 5.95
N PRO A 440 -20.39 -13.73 5.85
CA PRO A 440 -19.55 -13.42 7.00
C PRO A 440 -19.72 -11.97 7.48
N GLN A 441 -19.35 -11.71 8.73
CA GLN A 441 -19.34 -10.38 9.33
C GLN A 441 -18.53 -9.37 8.52
N GLU A 442 -17.29 -9.71 8.15
CA GLU A 442 -16.50 -8.91 7.23
C GLU A 442 -16.76 -9.35 5.79
N THR A 443 -17.52 -8.53 5.06
CA THR A 443 -17.85 -8.82 3.66
C THR A 443 -16.64 -8.60 2.75
N PHE A 444 -16.22 -9.67 2.08
CA PHE A 444 -15.21 -9.62 1.01
C PHE A 444 -15.86 -9.71 -0.38
N LEU A 445 -15.44 -8.80 -1.26
CA LEU A 445 -15.78 -8.79 -2.68
C LEU A 445 -14.48 -8.78 -3.50
N PHE A 446 -14.49 -9.52 -4.61
CA PHE A 446 -13.37 -9.58 -5.56
C PHE A 446 -13.32 -8.32 -6.40
N SER A 447 -12.11 -7.95 -6.84
CA SER A 447 -11.85 -6.83 -7.76
C SER A 447 -12.30 -7.16 -9.19
N ASP A 448 -13.59 -7.45 -9.35
CA ASP A 448 -14.26 -7.84 -10.58
C ASP A 448 -15.58 -7.05 -10.70
N ARG A 449 -16.40 -7.38 -11.69
CA ARG A 449 -17.72 -6.78 -11.89
C ARG A 449 -18.69 -7.20 -10.78
N ILE A 450 -19.71 -6.37 -10.52
CA ILE A 450 -20.75 -6.69 -9.52
C ILE A 450 -21.44 -8.01 -9.86
N ARG A 451 -21.78 -8.23 -11.15
CA ARG A 451 -22.41 -9.49 -11.60
C ARG A 451 -21.58 -10.74 -11.27
N GLU A 452 -20.27 -10.69 -11.43
CA GLU A 452 -19.37 -11.84 -11.18
C GLU A 452 -19.22 -12.10 -9.68
N ASN A 453 -19.29 -11.03 -8.87
CA ASN A 453 -19.36 -11.15 -7.42
C ASN A 453 -20.67 -11.79 -6.94
N ILE A 454 -21.81 -11.42 -7.53
CA ILE A 454 -23.11 -12.03 -7.19
C ILE A 454 -23.14 -13.49 -7.66
N ALA A 455 -22.75 -13.76 -8.90
CA ALA A 455 -22.75 -15.11 -9.49
C ALA A 455 -21.69 -16.07 -8.90
N LEU A 456 -20.87 -15.60 -7.95
CA LEU A 456 -19.80 -16.40 -7.36
C LEU A 456 -20.36 -17.67 -6.70
N GLY A 457 -19.94 -18.83 -7.19
CA GLY A 457 -20.34 -20.14 -6.67
C GLY A 457 -21.51 -20.78 -7.42
N VAL A 458 -21.85 -20.26 -8.61
CA VAL A 458 -22.79 -20.86 -9.58
C VAL A 458 -22.07 -20.98 -10.94
N ASP A 459 -22.19 -22.12 -11.62
CA ASP A 459 -21.44 -22.38 -12.86
C ASP A 459 -21.88 -21.50 -14.04
N SER A 460 -23.18 -21.18 -14.10
CA SER A 460 -23.75 -20.27 -15.09
C SER A 460 -25.01 -19.62 -14.51
N ALA A 461 -24.98 -18.32 -14.29
CA ALA A 461 -26.14 -17.54 -13.88
C ALA A 461 -26.61 -16.65 -15.05
N THR A 462 -27.91 -16.66 -15.32
CA THR A 462 -28.48 -15.73 -16.30
C THR A 462 -28.59 -14.33 -15.69
N HIS A 463 -28.77 -13.32 -16.53
CA HIS A 463 -29.00 -11.96 -16.02
C HIS A 463 -30.26 -11.89 -15.13
N SER A 464 -31.29 -12.69 -15.43
CA SER A 464 -32.49 -12.81 -14.59
C SER A 464 -32.14 -13.35 -13.21
N ASP A 465 -31.40 -14.45 -13.12
CA ASP A 465 -31.03 -15.04 -11.83
C ASP A 465 -30.23 -14.06 -10.94
N ILE A 466 -29.35 -13.28 -11.57
CA ILE A 466 -28.55 -12.26 -10.90
C ILE A 466 -29.44 -11.09 -10.43
N HIS A 467 -30.38 -10.67 -11.27
CA HIS A 467 -31.34 -9.61 -10.95
C HIS A 467 -32.27 -10.04 -9.81
N ASP A 468 -32.85 -11.23 -9.88
CA ASP A 468 -33.73 -11.79 -8.85
C ASP A 468 -33.00 -11.92 -7.50
N ALA A 469 -31.74 -12.35 -7.50
CA ALA A 469 -30.92 -12.40 -6.29
C ALA A 469 -30.58 -11.00 -5.74
N ALA A 470 -30.33 -10.03 -6.62
CA ALA A 470 -30.08 -8.63 -6.24
C ALA A 470 -31.34 -7.95 -5.71
N ASP A 471 -32.50 -8.27 -6.26
CA ASP A 471 -33.81 -7.77 -5.81
C ASP A 471 -34.16 -8.34 -4.45
N ALA A 472 -33.97 -9.66 -4.26
CA ALA A 472 -34.15 -10.33 -2.96
C ALA A 472 -33.25 -9.76 -1.85
N ALA A 473 -32.05 -9.27 -2.21
CA ALA A 473 -31.15 -8.58 -1.29
C ALA A 473 -31.37 -7.06 -1.22
N ASN A 474 -32.40 -6.54 -1.92
CA ASN A 474 -32.75 -5.13 -2.02
C ASN A 474 -31.55 -4.25 -2.45
N ILE A 475 -30.77 -4.68 -3.45
CA ILE A 475 -29.63 -3.95 -4.02
C ILE A 475 -29.76 -3.68 -5.53
N ALA A 476 -30.73 -4.31 -6.21
CA ALA A 476 -30.94 -4.17 -7.65
C ALA A 476 -31.04 -2.69 -8.10
N VAL A 477 -31.86 -1.88 -7.42
CA VAL A 477 -32.05 -0.46 -7.74
C VAL A 477 -30.76 0.36 -7.61
N ASP A 478 -29.94 0.07 -6.58
CA ASP A 478 -28.65 0.73 -6.40
C ASP A 478 -27.69 0.36 -7.54
N ILE A 479 -27.69 -0.91 -7.95
CA ILE A 479 -26.86 -1.41 -9.05
C ILE A 479 -27.27 -0.76 -10.37
N GLU A 480 -28.58 -0.69 -10.66
CA GLU A 480 -29.12 -0.03 -11.85
C GLU A 480 -28.83 1.46 -11.89
N GLY A 481 -28.65 2.10 -10.73
CA GLY A 481 -28.22 3.50 -10.61
C GLY A 481 -26.74 3.74 -10.94
N PHE A 482 -25.90 2.71 -11.01
CA PHE A 482 -24.50 2.86 -11.37
C PHE A 482 -24.32 3.12 -12.88
N PRO A 483 -23.29 3.88 -13.29
CA PRO A 483 -23.06 4.20 -14.72
C PRO A 483 -22.98 2.99 -15.64
N GLU A 484 -22.44 1.87 -15.14
CA GLU A 484 -22.28 0.61 -15.89
C GLU A 484 -23.21 -0.50 -15.36
N GLY A 485 -24.17 -0.17 -14.49
CA GLY A 485 -25.09 -1.16 -13.94
C GLY A 485 -24.35 -2.32 -13.26
N TYR A 486 -24.75 -3.55 -13.62
CA TYR A 486 -24.15 -4.81 -13.19
C TYR A 486 -22.72 -5.05 -13.68
N GLU A 487 -22.26 -4.31 -14.70
CA GLU A 487 -20.90 -4.39 -15.23
C GLU A 487 -19.89 -3.55 -14.43
N THR A 488 -20.39 -2.70 -13.52
CA THR A 488 -19.56 -1.82 -12.69
C THR A 488 -18.47 -2.61 -11.96
N LEU A 489 -17.23 -2.16 -12.08
CA LEU A 489 -16.09 -2.74 -11.38
C LEU A 489 -16.12 -2.37 -9.89
N VAL A 490 -16.01 -3.36 -9.03
CA VAL A 490 -16.04 -3.21 -7.57
C VAL A 490 -14.72 -2.61 -7.03
N GLY A 491 -13.61 -2.83 -7.76
CA GLY A 491 -12.28 -2.34 -7.39
C GLY A 491 -11.67 -3.06 -6.17
N GLU A 492 -10.48 -2.64 -5.73
CA GLU A 492 -9.76 -3.31 -4.63
C GLU A 492 -10.59 -3.27 -3.33
N ARG A 493 -10.95 -4.47 -2.82
CA ARG A 493 -11.79 -4.65 -1.62
C ARG A 493 -13.13 -3.91 -1.67
N GLY A 494 -13.67 -3.70 -2.86
CA GLY A 494 -14.96 -3.05 -3.05
C GLY A 494 -15.02 -1.58 -2.73
N ILE A 495 -13.94 -0.82 -2.91
CA ILE A 495 -13.91 0.61 -2.62
C ILE A 495 -15.03 1.43 -3.31
N THR A 496 -15.60 0.93 -4.41
CA THR A 496 -16.68 1.63 -5.14
C THR A 496 -18.05 1.51 -4.47
N LEU A 497 -18.23 0.55 -3.56
CA LEU A 497 -19.49 0.30 -2.87
C LEU A 497 -19.44 0.81 -1.42
N SER A 498 -20.55 1.39 -0.94
CA SER A 498 -20.73 1.71 0.48
C SER A 498 -20.77 0.44 1.35
N GLY A 499 -20.56 0.56 2.67
CA GLY A 499 -20.57 -0.59 3.59
C GLY A 499 -21.85 -1.44 3.47
N GLY A 500 -23.02 -0.79 3.50
CA GLY A 500 -24.31 -1.46 3.33
C GLY A 500 -24.53 -2.03 1.92
N GLN A 501 -23.99 -1.41 0.86
CA GLN A 501 -24.05 -1.96 -0.50
C GLN A 501 -23.20 -3.23 -0.64
N LYS A 502 -22.01 -3.28 -0.01
CA LYS A 502 -21.17 -4.49 0.01
C LYS A 502 -21.89 -5.65 0.68
N GLN A 503 -22.46 -5.40 1.86
CA GLN A 503 -23.20 -6.39 2.63
C GLN A 503 -24.37 -6.97 1.82
N ARG A 504 -25.21 -6.11 1.22
CA ARG A 504 -26.32 -6.57 0.37
C ARG A 504 -25.85 -7.34 -0.88
N THR A 505 -24.74 -6.93 -1.48
CA THR A 505 -24.14 -7.68 -2.61
C THR A 505 -23.70 -9.08 -2.16
N ALA A 506 -23.15 -9.22 -0.95
CA ALA A 506 -22.80 -10.53 -0.39
C ALA A 506 -24.01 -11.37 0.02
N ILE A 507 -25.12 -10.74 0.44
CA ILE A 507 -26.41 -11.42 0.64
C ILE A 507 -26.90 -11.98 -0.70
N ALA A 508 -26.95 -11.17 -1.77
CA ALA A 508 -27.33 -11.63 -3.11
C ALA A 508 -26.49 -12.83 -3.56
N ARG A 509 -25.16 -12.79 -3.33
CA ARG A 509 -24.24 -13.91 -3.58
C ARG A 509 -24.57 -15.18 -2.80
N ALA A 510 -25.03 -15.05 -1.55
CA ALA A 510 -25.45 -16.21 -0.77
C ALA A 510 -26.79 -16.78 -1.28
N LEU A 511 -27.70 -15.91 -1.74
CA LEU A 511 -29.04 -16.28 -2.17
C LEU A 511 -29.07 -16.97 -3.54
N ILE A 512 -28.26 -16.50 -4.51
CA ILE A 512 -28.26 -17.07 -5.87
C ILE A 512 -27.88 -18.55 -5.90
N ARG A 513 -27.19 -19.03 -4.86
CA ARG A 513 -26.83 -20.45 -4.70
C ARG A 513 -28.01 -21.34 -4.28
N ASN A 514 -29.17 -20.75 -3.99
CA ASN A 514 -30.38 -21.41 -3.50
C ASN A 514 -30.12 -22.40 -2.34
N PRO A 515 -29.56 -21.92 -1.21
CA PRO A 515 -29.14 -22.79 -0.13
C PRO A 515 -30.31 -23.35 0.69
N ARG A 516 -30.10 -24.51 1.32
CA ARG A 516 -31.03 -25.10 2.32
C ARG A 516 -30.83 -24.50 3.71
N ILE A 517 -29.59 -24.09 4.00
CA ILE A 517 -29.19 -23.42 5.24
C ILE A 517 -28.62 -22.05 4.88
N LEU A 518 -29.22 -20.98 5.38
CA LEU A 518 -28.75 -19.61 5.21
C LEU A 518 -28.16 -19.10 6.53
N ILE A 519 -26.93 -18.59 6.50
CA ILE A 519 -26.22 -18.06 7.66
C ILE A 519 -25.83 -16.61 7.39
N LEU A 520 -26.31 -15.70 8.25
CA LEU A 520 -26.05 -14.27 8.18
C LEU A 520 -25.33 -13.82 9.46
N ASP A 521 -24.00 -13.75 9.43
CA ASP A 521 -23.20 -13.32 10.58
C ASP A 521 -23.07 -11.79 10.58
N ASP A 522 -23.96 -11.09 11.31
CA ASP A 522 -23.93 -9.62 11.44
C ASP A 522 -23.91 -8.87 10.09
N ALA A 523 -24.58 -9.48 9.10
CA ALA A 523 -24.55 -9.10 7.70
C ALA A 523 -25.29 -7.79 7.38
N LEU A 524 -25.90 -7.14 8.37
CA LEU A 524 -26.67 -5.89 8.23
C LEU A 524 -26.15 -4.77 9.13
N SER A 525 -25.01 -4.97 9.80
CA SER A 525 -24.42 -4.00 10.74
C SER A 525 -24.08 -2.63 10.16
N SER A 526 -23.81 -2.55 8.85
CA SER A 526 -23.47 -1.30 8.15
C SER A 526 -24.67 -0.68 7.42
N VAL A 527 -25.89 -1.17 7.70
CA VAL A 527 -27.14 -0.71 7.11
C VAL A 527 -27.94 0.06 8.16
N ASP A 528 -28.61 1.15 7.77
CA ASP A 528 -29.52 1.89 8.65
C ASP A 528 -30.74 1.03 9.02
N THR A 529 -31.37 1.30 10.17
CA THR A 529 -32.46 0.48 10.71
C THR A 529 -33.66 0.36 9.75
N HIS A 530 -34.00 1.42 9.01
CA HIS A 530 -35.12 1.38 8.06
C HIS A 530 -34.82 0.50 6.86
N THR A 531 -33.62 0.60 6.29
CA THR A 531 -33.20 -0.26 5.19
C THR A 531 -33.02 -1.70 5.65
N GLU A 532 -32.53 -1.93 6.86
CA GLU A 532 -32.44 -3.26 7.47
C GLU A 532 -33.81 -3.93 7.58
N ASP A 533 -34.82 -3.24 8.16
CA ASP A 533 -36.18 -3.77 8.27
C ASP A 533 -36.77 -4.11 6.89
N LYS A 534 -36.51 -3.28 5.87
CA LYS A 534 -36.94 -3.54 4.48
C LYS A 534 -36.27 -4.79 3.91
N ILE A 535 -34.96 -4.94 4.13
CA ILE A 535 -34.21 -6.13 3.68
C ILE A 535 -34.74 -7.36 4.39
N LEU A 536 -34.87 -7.34 5.72
CA LEU A 536 -35.36 -8.49 6.48
C LEU A 536 -36.78 -8.88 6.09
N ASN A 537 -37.66 -7.91 5.87
CA ASN A 537 -39.02 -8.19 5.42
C ASN A 537 -39.05 -8.82 4.02
N HIS A 538 -38.22 -8.36 3.07
CA HIS A 538 -38.07 -9.03 1.76
C HIS A 538 -37.41 -10.40 1.88
N LEU A 539 -36.44 -10.54 2.78
CA LEU A 539 -35.78 -11.81 3.07
C LEU A 539 -36.72 -12.80 3.74
N ARG A 540 -37.85 -12.41 4.35
CA ARG A 540 -38.78 -13.38 4.98
C ARG A 540 -39.29 -14.41 3.98
N ASP A 541 -39.70 -13.99 2.79
CA ASP A 541 -40.20 -14.90 1.76
C ASP A 541 -39.09 -15.83 1.26
N VAL A 542 -37.87 -15.32 1.23
CA VAL A 542 -36.65 -16.05 0.88
C VAL A 542 -36.24 -17.00 2.00
N MET A 543 -36.45 -16.64 3.27
CA MET A 543 -36.16 -17.45 4.44
C MET A 543 -37.22 -18.55 4.65
N ALA A 544 -38.43 -18.34 4.13
CA ALA A 544 -39.51 -19.32 4.22
C ALA A 544 -39.11 -20.66 3.59
N GLY A 545 -39.17 -21.73 4.38
CA GLY A 545 -38.78 -23.07 3.93
C GLY A 545 -37.26 -23.32 3.91
N ARG A 546 -36.43 -22.38 4.37
CA ARG A 546 -34.98 -22.53 4.55
C ARG A 546 -34.62 -22.40 6.03
N THR A 547 -33.69 -23.23 6.49
CA THR A 547 -33.15 -23.04 7.84
C THR A 547 -32.28 -21.79 7.86
N THR A 548 -32.64 -20.78 8.63
CA THR A 548 -31.91 -19.51 8.64
C THR A 548 -31.33 -19.24 10.03
N ILE A 549 -30.03 -19.00 10.11
CA ILE A 549 -29.36 -18.56 11.33
C ILE A 549 -28.82 -17.16 11.08
N PHE A 550 -29.16 -16.21 11.93
CA PHE A 550 -28.64 -14.86 11.82
C PHE A 550 -28.20 -14.28 13.16
N ILE A 551 -27.10 -13.55 13.12
CA ILE A 551 -26.54 -12.82 14.25
C ILE A 551 -26.88 -11.35 14.03
N SER A 552 -27.47 -10.72 15.04
CA SER A 552 -27.67 -9.27 15.05
C SER A 552 -27.43 -8.72 16.44
N HIS A 553 -26.96 -7.48 16.48
CA HIS A 553 -26.86 -6.67 17.69
C HIS A 553 -28.11 -5.82 17.94
N ARG A 554 -29.03 -5.77 16.98
CA ARG A 554 -30.28 -4.99 17.04
C ARG A 554 -31.45 -5.87 17.40
N VAL A 555 -32.26 -5.41 18.35
CA VAL A 555 -33.40 -6.15 18.89
C VAL A 555 -34.54 -6.23 17.86
N SER A 556 -34.71 -5.18 17.04
CA SER A 556 -35.67 -5.13 15.94
C SER A 556 -35.50 -6.28 14.95
N THR A 557 -34.26 -6.62 14.61
CA THR A 557 -33.89 -7.71 13.69
C THR A 557 -34.30 -9.07 14.22
N VAL A 558 -34.02 -9.33 15.50
CA VAL A 558 -34.17 -10.66 16.11
C VAL A 558 -35.58 -10.95 16.58
N ARG A 559 -36.39 -9.90 16.77
CA ARG A 559 -37.80 -10.01 17.20
C ARG A 559 -38.63 -10.96 16.34
N ASN A 560 -38.33 -11.04 15.05
CA ASN A 560 -39.11 -11.83 14.09
C ASN A 560 -38.59 -13.25 13.89
N ALA A 561 -37.57 -13.69 14.64
CA ALA A 561 -37.09 -15.07 14.57
C ALA A 561 -38.07 -16.03 15.27
N ASP A 562 -38.19 -17.25 14.75
CA ASP A 562 -38.98 -18.30 15.39
C ASP A 562 -38.42 -18.64 16.78
N ARG A 563 -37.09 -18.58 16.92
CA ARG A 563 -36.38 -18.72 18.21
C ARG A 563 -35.20 -17.77 18.30
N ILE A 564 -34.89 -17.35 19.52
CA ILE A 564 -33.75 -16.50 19.86
C ILE A 564 -32.89 -17.26 20.88
N ALA A 565 -31.59 -17.40 20.59
CA ALA A 565 -30.59 -17.95 21.50
C ALA A 565 -29.70 -16.82 22.04
N VAL A 566 -29.69 -16.66 23.36
CA VAL A 566 -28.85 -15.65 24.03
C VAL A 566 -27.55 -16.30 24.45
N LEU A 567 -26.44 -15.86 23.87
CA LEU A 567 -25.11 -16.39 24.11
C LEU A 567 -24.30 -15.45 24.99
N HIS A 568 -23.90 -15.92 26.17
CA HIS A 568 -23.09 -15.16 27.13
C HIS A 568 -21.98 -16.04 27.70
N GLY A 569 -20.73 -15.53 27.67
CA GLY A 569 -19.55 -16.26 28.18
C GLY A 569 -19.32 -17.63 27.52
N GLY A 570 -19.72 -17.80 26.25
CA GLY A 570 -19.58 -19.07 25.52
C GLY A 570 -20.66 -20.10 25.81
N ARG A 571 -21.74 -19.74 26.52
CA ARG A 571 -22.87 -20.62 26.86
C ARG A 571 -24.17 -20.00 26.40
N ILE A 572 -25.15 -20.84 26.06
CA ILE A 572 -26.53 -20.39 25.87
C ILE A 572 -27.14 -20.21 27.25
N VAL A 573 -27.49 -18.97 27.60
CA VAL A 573 -28.09 -18.63 28.90
C VAL A 573 -29.61 -18.62 28.83
N GLU A 574 -30.17 -18.24 27.69
CA GLU A 574 -31.62 -18.17 27.46
C GLU A 574 -31.96 -18.61 26.04
N LEU A 575 -33.13 -19.23 25.87
CA LEU A 575 -33.63 -19.73 24.60
C LEU A 575 -35.16 -19.69 24.59
N GLY A 576 -35.75 -18.96 23.64
CA GLY A 576 -37.21 -18.82 23.57
C GLY A 576 -37.62 -17.93 22.40
N THR A 577 -38.90 -17.61 22.31
CA THR A 577 -39.40 -16.55 21.43
C THR A 577 -39.12 -15.16 22.03
N HIS A 578 -39.29 -14.10 21.23
CA HIS A 578 -39.13 -12.73 21.71
C HIS A 578 -39.97 -12.44 22.96
N ASP A 579 -41.25 -12.78 22.92
CA ASP A 579 -42.20 -12.50 24.00
C ASP A 579 -41.91 -13.34 25.25
N GLU A 580 -41.50 -14.61 25.08
CA GLU A 580 -41.07 -15.48 26.18
C GLU A 580 -39.82 -14.93 26.89
N LEU A 581 -38.82 -14.48 26.13
CA LEU A 581 -37.57 -13.96 26.67
C LEU A 581 -37.75 -12.60 27.37
N LEU A 582 -38.65 -11.75 26.87
CA LEU A 582 -39.01 -10.51 27.56
C LEU A 582 -39.73 -10.79 28.88
N ALA A 583 -40.64 -11.77 28.90
CA ALA A 583 -41.36 -12.15 30.12
C ALA A 583 -40.44 -12.72 31.22
N LEU A 584 -39.32 -13.33 30.83
CA LEU A 584 -38.32 -13.88 31.75
C LEU A 584 -37.52 -12.81 32.51
N ASN A 585 -37.56 -11.54 32.08
CA ASN A 585 -36.77 -10.43 32.65
C ASN A 585 -35.29 -10.79 32.87
N GLY A 586 -34.70 -11.48 31.90
CA GLY A 586 -33.32 -11.95 31.92
C GLY A 586 -32.33 -11.05 31.18
N TYR A 587 -31.22 -11.63 30.76
CA TYR A 587 -30.19 -10.95 29.98
C TYR A 587 -30.71 -10.42 28.63
N TYR A 588 -31.67 -11.13 28.00
CA TYR A 588 -32.33 -10.65 26.79
C TYR A 588 -33.10 -9.34 27.03
N SER A 589 -33.83 -9.24 28.13
CA SER A 589 -34.59 -8.02 28.43
C SER A 589 -33.66 -6.84 28.72
N ASP A 590 -32.52 -7.06 29.38
CA ASP A 590 -31.51 -6.02 29.61
C ASP A 590 -30.88 -5.50 28.29
N LEU A 591 -30.63 -6.42 27.35
CA LEU A 591 -30.21 -6.05 25.99
C LEU A 591 -31.30 -5.25 25.26
N SER A 592 -32.57 -5.61 25.43
CA SER A 592 -33.71 -4.94 24.80
C SER A 592 -34.11 -3.60 25.43
N SER A 593 -33.79 -3.41 26.72
CA SER A 593 -34.20 -2.24 27.52
C SER A 593 -33.09 -1.20 27.65
N SER A 594 -31.93 -1.41 27.01
CA SER A 594 -30.91 -0.38 26.89
C SER A 594 -31.52 0.89 26.29
N PRO A 595 -31.28 2.08 26.88
CA PRO A 595 -32.10 3.29 26.71
C PRO A 595 -32.21 3.88 25.29
N VAL A 596 -31.56 3.27 24.30
CA VAL A 596 -31.59 3.71 22.90
C VAL A 596 -32.86 3.23 22.18
N ASP A 597 -33.42 2.05 22.52
CA ASP A 597 -34.60 1.51 21.82
C ASP A 597 -35.94 1.97 22.43
N LEU A 598 -35.99 2.25 23.74
CA LEU A 598 -37.21 2.72 24.43
C LEU A 598 -37.66 4.12 24.00
N LEU A 599 -36.76 4.93 23.44
CA LEU A 599 -37.08 6.27 22.91
C LEU A 599 -37.82 6.23 21.57
N LEU A 600 -37.81 5.09 20.86
CA LEU A 600 -38.40 4.95 19.53
C LEU A 600 -39.80 4.30 19.53
N THR A 601 -40.23 3.69 20.64
CA THR A 601 -41.49 2.92 20.70
C THR A 601 -42.64 3.54 21.49
N SER A 602 -42.44 4.65 22.21
CA SER A 602 -43.53 5.30 22.96
C SER A 602 -44.01 6.60 22.28
N GLY A 603 -45.22 6.56 21.70
CA GLY A 603 -45.97 7.75 21.31
C GLY A 603 -46.34 8.66 22.50
N PRO A 604 -46.87 9.87 22.24
CA PRO A 604 -46.81 10.99 23.17
C PRO A 604 -47.92 10.93 24.21
N ALA A 605 -47.69 10.23 25.32
CA ALA A 605 -48.47 10.44 26.55
C ALA A 605 -47.74 9.85 27.75
N THR A 606 -47.03 10.69 28.51
CA THR A 606 -46.89 10.69 30.00
C THR A 606 -45.61 11.41 30.43
N SER A 607 -45.65 12.75 30.41
CA SER A 607 -44.65 13.59 31.09
C SER A 607 -45.21 14.07 32.43
N SER A 608 -45.34 13.18 33.42
CA SER A 608 -45.76 13.60 34.77
C SER A 608 -45.45 12.61 35.89
N ILE A 609 -44.27 11.99 35.92
CA ILE A 609 -43.77 11.33 37.14
C ILE A 609 -42.26 11.50 37.20
N LEU A 610 -41.78 12.51 37.93
CA LEU A 610 -40.49 12.56 38.66
C LEU A 610 -40.30 13.97 39.25
N SER A 611 -41.10 14.29 40.26
CA SER A 611 -40.87 15.45 41.13
C SER A 611 -41.11 15.06 42.59
N ALA A 612 -40.25 14.21 43.15
CA ALA A 612 -40.09 14.08 44.60
C ALA A 612 -38.90 13.17 44.93
N THR A 613 -37.75 13.78 45.23
CA THR A 613 -36.89 13.49 46.41
C THR A 613 -35.55 14.21 46.21
N GLY A 614 -35.16 15.01 47.20
CA GLY A 614 -34.02 15.91 47.11
C GLY A 614 -32.67 15.23 47.34
N ALA A 615 -31.66 15.66 46.57
CA ALA A 615 -30.26 15.64 46.96
C ALA A 615 -29.47 16.65 46.11
N THR A 616 -28.87 17.62 46.81
CA THR A 616 -27.60 18.32 46.49
C THR A 616 -27.19 18.55 45.01
N ASN A 617 -27.37 19.80 44.57
CA ASN A 617 -26.51 20.60 43.68
C ASN A 617 -25.39 19.87 42.89
N PRO A 618 -25.51 19.69 41.56
CA PRO A 618 -24.40 19.27 40.71
C PRO A 618 -23.67 20.48 40.11
N LYS A 619 -22.36 20.58 40.41
CA LYS A 619 -21.40 21.33 39.61
C LYS A 619 -21.39 20.78 38.19
N HIS A 620 -21.35 21.69 37.22
CA HIS A 620 -21.08 21.48 35.79
C HIS A 620 -20.28 20.20 35.47
N CYS A 621 -20.96 19.21 34.92
CA CYS A 621 -20.31 18.16 34.12
C CYS A 621 -20.37 18.63 32.67
N MET A 622 -19.21 18.84 32.03
CA MET A 622 -19.13 19.11 30.59
C MET A 622 -19.56 17.85 29.84
N GLN A 623 -20.65 17.94 29.08
CA GLN A 623 -20.98 16.94 28.06
C GLN A 623 -20.08 17.14 26.83
N ARG A 624 -19.57 16.04 26.30
CA ARG A 624 -18.88 15.98 25.01
C ARG A 624 -19.95 16.00 23.93
N VAL A 625 -19.99 17.05 23.12
CA VAL A 625 -20.86 17.16 21.94
C VAL A 625 -20.01 16.79 20.73
N ASP A 626 -20.31 15.66 20.10
CA ASP A 626 -19.68 15.27 18.84
C ASP A 626 -20.13 16.26 17.75
N SER A 627 -19.16 16.97 17.18
CA SER A 627 -19.40 18.11 16.29
C SER A 627 -19.77 17.71 14.86
N GLU A 628 -19.68 16.41 14.53
CA GLU A 628 -20.01 15.87 13.21
C GLU A 628 -21.52 15.68 13.01
N GLU A 629 -22.33 15.54 14.08
CA GLU A 629 -23.79 15.34 13.94
C GLU A 629 -24.60 16.62 13.72
N ILE A 630 -24.00 17.80 13.92
CA ILE A 630 -24.72 19.09 13.85
C ILE A 630 -24.85 19.63 12.42
N LEU A 631 -24.00 19.18 11.50
CA LEU A 631 -23.92 19.75 10.15
C LEU A 631 -24.50 18.85 9.05
N ASP A 632 -24.93 17.64 9.38
CA ASP A 632 -25.32 16.62 8.39
C ASP A 632 -26.74 16.03 8.59
N SER A 633 -27.64 16.71 9.31
CA SER A 633 -29.05 16.25 9.37
C SER A 633 -30.07 17.34 9.05
N ASP A 634 -30.86 17.11 8.00
CA ASP A 634 -32.13 17.78 7.70
C ASP A 634 -33.22 17.56 8.79
N GLN A 635 -32.84 17.08 9.99
CA GLN A 635 -33.76 16.65 11.04
C GLN A 635 -33.49 17.29 12.42
N CYS A 636 -32.63 18.31 12.53
CA CYS A 636 -32.45 19.02 13.80
C CYS A 636 -33.73 19.82 14.18
N PRO A 637 -34.37 19.56 15.33
CA PRO A 637 -35.50 20.37 15.79
C PRO A 637 -35.07 21.82 16.03
N VAL A 638 -35.84 22.78 15.51
CA VAL A 638 -35.57 24.23 15.60
C VAL A 638 -35.15 24.72 17.00
N PRO A 639 -35.73 24.22 18.13
CA PRO A 639 -35.31 24.65 19.46
C PRO A 639 -33.86 24.28 19.81
N ASP A 640 -33.34 23.15 19.33
CA ASP A 640 -32.00 22.66 19.66
C ASP A 640 -30.92 23.36 18.82
N ALA A 641 -31.26 23.70 17.58
CA ALA A 641 -30.46 24.61 16.76
C ALA A 641 -30.40 26.02 17.39
N GLU A 642 -31.52 26.53 17.91
CA GLU A 642 -31.55 27.83 18.61
C GLU A 642 -30.75 27.83 19.91
N ILE A 643 -30.79 26.75 20.70
CA ILE A 643 -30.00 26.61 21.94
C ILE A 643 -28.51 26.56 21.61
N SER A 644 -28.12 25.76 20.61
CA SER A 644 -26.72 25.64 20.16
C SER A 644 -26.19 26.95 19.56
N LEU A 645 -27.02 27.65 18.77
CA LEU A 645 -26.71 28.99 18.26
C LEU A 645 -26.64 30.04 19.37
N ARG A 646 -27.47 29.93 20.42
CA ARG A 646 -27.37 30.79 21.62
C ARG A 646 -26.07 30.56 22.37
N ASP A 647 -25.63 29.32 22.51
CA ASP A 647 -24.41 28.98 23.22
C ASP A 647 -23.16 29.35 22.41
N LEU A 648 -23.18 29.19 21.07
CA LEU A 648 -22.18 29.78 20.17
C LEU A 648 -22.16 31.32 20.24
N CYS A 649 -23.33 31.96 20.31
CA CYS A 649 -23.42 33.41 20.50
C CYS A 649 -22.87 33.86 21.87
N ARG A 650 -23.03 33.05 22.92
CA ARG A 650 -22.46 33.31 24.25
C ARG A 650 -20.93 33.21 24.25
N ILE A 651 -20.36 32.23 23.53
CA ILE A 651 -18.92 32.10 23.33
C ILE A 651 -18.37 33.32 22.56
N ASN A 652 -19.09 33.78 21.53
CA ASN A 652 -18.71 34.96 20.75
C ASN A 652 -18.84 36.28 21.54
N ARG A 653 -19.74 36.32 22.55
CA ARG A 653 -19.90 37.47 23.48
C ARG A 653 -18.65 37.72 24.33
N TRP A 654 -17.81 36.70 24.55
CA TRP A 654 -16.56 36.80 25.31
C TRP A 654 -15.36 37.30 24.48
N PHE A 655 -15.43 37.23 23.14
CA PHE A 655 -14.33 37.59 22.23
C PHE A 655 -14.65 38.83 21.36
N GLY A 656 -15.05 39.94 21.99
CA GLY A 656 -14.83 41.29 21.45
C GLY A 656 -15.84 41.87 20.43
N GLY A 657 -16.93 41.19 20.07
CA GLY A 657 -17.84 41.61 18.99
C GLY A 657 -18.42 43.04 19.10
N VAL A 658 -18.81 43.51 20.29
CA VAL A 658 -19.40 44.86 20.48
C VAL A 658 -18.33 45.96 20.38
N ALA A 659 -17.16 45.74 20.97
CA ALA A 659 -16.08 46.72 21.00
C ALA A 659 -15.43 46.89 19.62
N THR A 660 -15.24 45.79 18.88
CA THR A 660 -14.62 45.80 17.56
C THR A 660 -15.51 46.49 16.53
N THR A 661 -16.81 46.15 16.49
CA THR A 661 -17.78 46.79 15.58
C THR A 661 -17.87 48.29 15.84
N ARG A 662 -17.96 48.69 17.12
CA ARG A 662 -17.99 50.11 17.51
C ARG A 662 -16.71 50.85 17.10
N ASN A 663 -15.54 50.29 17.41
CA ASN A 663 -14.26 50.93 17.12
C ASN A 663 -13.98 51.07 15.62
N LEU A 664 -14.51 50.15 14.80
CA LEU A 664 -14.41 50.20 13.35
C LEU A 664 -15.28 51.34 12.79
N VAL A 665 -16.55 51.40 13.20
CA VAL A 665 -17.48 52.45 12.75
C VAL A 665 -17.05 53.84 13.21
N GLU A 666 -16.54 53.97 14.45
CA GLU A 666 -15.99 55.25 14.92
C GLU A 666 -14.78 55.69 14.10
N ARG A 667 -13.88 54.77 13.73
CA ARG A 667 -12.70 55.09 12.93
C ARG A 667 -13.06 55.47 11.50
N VAL A 668 -13.96 54.73 10.86
CA VAL A 668 -14.46 55.05 9.52
C VAL A 668 -15.21 56.38 9.53
N SER A 669 -16.04 56.64 10.54
CA SER A 669 -16.72 57.94 10.71
C SER A 669 -15.72 59.08 10.85
N SER A 670 -14.65 58.87 11.64
CA SER A 670 -13.62 59.89 11.83
C SER A 670 -12.76 60.15 10.59
N SER A 671 -12.56 59.14 9.73
CA SER A 671 -11.72 59.25 8.53
C SER A 671 -12.49 59.72 7.29
N THR A 672 -13.76 59.35 7.17
CA THR A 672 -14.61 59.68 6.01
C THR A 672 -15.51 60.89 6.25
N GLY A 673 -15.70 61.29 7.51
CA GLY A 673 -16.66 62.32 7.91
C GLY A 673 -18.12 61.87 7.89
N GLN A 674 -18.43 60.66 7.39
CA GLN A 674 -19.78 60.11 7.41
C GLN A 674 -20.23 59.78 8.82
N LYS A 675 -21.48 60.11 9.14
CA LYS A 675 -22.11 59.85 10.44
C LYS A 675 -23.29 58.89 10.35
N HIS A 676 -23.61 58.36 9.19
CA HIS A 676 -24.71 57.41 8.98
C HIS A 676 -24.16 56.20 8.21
N PHE A 677 -24.40 55.00 8.73
CA PHE A 677 -23.89 53.75 8.19
C PHE A 677 -25.00 52.68 8.21
N SER A 678 -25.11 51.87 7.15
CA SER A 678 -26.02 50.71 7.14
C SER A 678 -25.31 49.43 7.59
N LEU A 679 -26.03 48.48 8.19
CA LEU A 679 -25.46 47.20 8.65
C LEU A 679 -24.85 46.37 7.49
N LEU A 680 -25.32 46.60 6.26
CA LEU A 680 -24.77 45.98 5.05
C LEU A 680 -23.37 46.50 4.70
N GLU A 681 -23.05 47.75 5.06
CA GLU A 681 -21.71 48.36 4.85
C GLU A 681 -20.71 47.95 5.94
N VAL A 682 -21.19 47.46 7.09
CA VAL A 682 -20.37 47.13 8.26
C VAL A 682 -20.66 45.70 8.67
N ALA A 683 -19.96 44.76 8.04
CA ALA A 683 -20.13 43.31 8.23
C ALA A 683 -20.07 42.91 9.73
N SER A 684 -21.24 42.71 10.33
CA SER A 684 -21.41 42.05 11.63
C SER A 684 -22.76 41.32 11.64
N GLY A 685 -22.77 40.07 12.08
CA GLY A 685 -23.93 39.17 12.00
C GLY A 685 -25.19 39.71 12.69
N HIS A 686 -26.35 39.15 12.33
CA HIS A 686 -27.64 39.48 12.95
C HIS A 686 -27.64 39.17 14.47
N GLY A 687 -28.13 40.09 15.31
CA GLY A 687 -28.34 39.83 16.74
C GLY A 687 -28.30 41.06 17.67
N GLU A 688 -28.23 40.82 18.98
CA GLU A 688 -28.19 41.86 20.04
C GLU A 688 -26.95 42.77 19.97
N VAL A 689 -25.84 42.30 19.40
CA VAL A 689 -24.54 42.98 19.40
C VAL A 689 -24.54 44.27 18.56
N PRO A 690 -25.03 44.29 17.30
CA PRO A 690 -25.23 45.52 16.54
C PRO A 690 -26.17 46.53 17.20
N ARG A 691 -27.24 46.06 17.86
CA ARG A 691 -28.20 46.94 18.56
C ARG A 691 -27.55 47.63 19.77
N VAL A 692 -26.73 46.91 20.53
CA VAL A 692 -25.96 47.48 21.65
C VAL A 692 -24.88 48.43 21.14
N ALA A 693 -24.16 48.09 20.06
CA ALA A 693 -23.18 49.01 19.45
C ALA A 693 -23.84 50.27 18.89
N ALA A 694 -24.98 50.15 18.19
CA ALA A 694 -25.75 51.27 17.67
C ALA A 694 -26.17 52.24 18.78
N SER A 695 -26.72 51.73 19.89
CA SER A 695 -27.10 52.58 21.03
C SER A 695 -25.91 53.33 21.67
N GLN A 696 -24.69 52.81 21.58
CA GLN A 696 -23.48 53.49 22.07
C GLN A 696 -22.93 54.50 21.05
N LEU A 697 -23.00 54.20 19.75
CA LEU A 697 -22.56 55.07 18.66
C LEU A 697 -23.44 56.31 18.50
N VAL A 698 -24.74 56.18 18.75
CA VAL A 698 -25.70 57.30 18.74
C VAL A 698 -25.30 58.38 19.74
N LYS A 699 -24.70 58.01 20.89
CA LYS A 699 -24.18 58.98 21.86
C LYS A 699 -23.02 59.84 21.33
N LYS A 700 -22.37 59.43 20.24
CA LYS A 700 -21.32 60.18 19.53
C LYS A 700 -21.81 60.84 18.23
N GLY A 701 -23.13 60.86 18.01
CA GLY A 701 -23.75 61.43 16.82
C GLY A 701 -23.58 60.59 15.55
N ILE A 702 -23.31 59.29 15.69
CA ILE A 702 -23.16 58.34 14.58
C ILE A 702 -24.34 57.36 14.60
N THR A 703 -25.10 57.30 13.52
CA THR A 703 -26.29 56.45 13.37
C THR A 703 -25.97 55.20 12.57
N LEU A 704 -26.37 54.03 13.10
CA LEU A 704 -26.21 52.74 12.45
C LEU A 704 -27.61 52.19 12.13
N GLU A 705 -27.93 52.08 10.84
CA GLU A 705 -29.24 51.60 10.36
C GLU A 705 -29.19 50.09 10.11
N ILE A 706 -30.01 49.33 10.82
CA ILE A 706 -30.07 47.87 10.74
C ILE A 706 -31.17 47.50 9.75
N THR A 707 -30.80 47.22 8.50
CA THR A 707 -31.72 46.73 7.47
C THR A 707 -31.87 45.21 7.55
N ASP A 708 -33.11 44.73 7.73
CA ASP A 708 -33.41 43.30 7.67
C ASP A 708 -33.26 42.80 6.23
N LEU A 709 -32.46 41.73 6.03
CA LEU A 709 -32.03 41.21 4.71
C LEU A 709 -33.16 40.67 3.80
N ASP A 710 -34.42 40.79 4.20
CA ASP A 710 -35.58 40.14 3.58
C ASP A 710 -36.24 40.90 2.41
N ARG A 711 -35.67 41.99 1.90
CA ARG A 711 -36.37 42.87 0.93
C ARG A 711 -35.76 43.01 -0.46
N VAL A 712 -34.71 42.27 -0.83
CA VAL A 712 -34.17 42.29 -2.20
C VAL A 712 -34.52 40.97 -2.91
N PRO A 713 -35.20 40.98 -4.08
CA PRO A 713 -35.62 39.76 -4.76
C PRO A 713 -34.40 39.03 -5.33
N SER A 714 -33.94 37.98 -4.66
CA SER A 714 -32.97 37.02 -5.21
C SER A 714 -33.71 35.88 -5.92
N HIS A 715 -33.10 35.33 -6.96
CA HIS A 715 -33.62 34.27 -7.83
C HIS A 715 -33.69 32.87 -7.16
N LEU A 716 -33.61 32.82 -5.83
CA LEU A 716 -33.75 31.61 -5.02
C LEU A 716 -35.23 31.39 -4.68
N ARG A 717 -35.75 30.18 -4.95
CA ARG A 717 -37.17 29.82 -4.75
C ARG A 717 -37.61 30.12 -3.30
N LYS A 718 -38.70 30.88 -3.14
CA LYS A 718 -39.38 31.12 -1.85
C LYS A 718 -39.65 29.79 -1.15
N GLY A 719 -39.01 29.56 -0.01
CA GLY A 719 -39.15 28.36 0.81
C GLY A 719 -37.84 27.84 1.40
N HIS A 720 -36.69 28.21 0.84
CA HIS A 720 -35.37 27.84 1.37
C HIS A 720 -34.73 29.08 2.01
N ARG A 721 -34.72 29.14 3.34
CA ARG A 721 -33.95 30.14 4.10
C ARG A 721 -32.47 29.82 3.89
N ALA A 722 -31.83 30.49 2.93
CA ALA A 722 -30.39 30.34 2.71
C ALA A 722 -29.64 31.04 3.86
N LEU A 723 -29.16 30.22 4.80
CA LEU A 723 -28.22 30.63 5.84
C LEU A 723 -26.84 30.79 5.18
N VAL A 724 -26.43 32.02 4.85
CA VAL A 724 -25.05 32.30 4.40
C VAL A 724 -24.37 33.15 5.45
N ALA A 725 -23.59 32.50 6.32
CA ALA A 725 -22.65 33.15 7.21
C ALA A 725 -21.36 32.35 7.22
N ASP A 726 -20.39 32.76 6.40
CA ASP A 726 -19.02 32.24 6.44
C ASP A 726 -18.10 33.37 6.90
N ALA A 727 -17.80 33.36 8.20
CA ALA A 727 -16.72 34.12 8.80
C ALA A 727 -15.96 33.16 9.72
N LEU A 728 -15.16 32.27 9.10
CA LEU A 728 -14.23 31.41 9.84
C LEU A 728 -13.06 32.26 10.35
N ALA A 729 -13.09 32.62 11.62
CA ALA A 729 -11.92 33.04 12.37
C ALA A 729 -11.16 31.78 12.83
N LEU A 730 -10.13 31.38 12.08
CA LEU A 730 -9.17 30.36 12.54
C LEU A 730 -8.04 31.05 13.32
N PRO A 731 -7.71 30.61 14.56
CA PRO A 731 -6.60 31.15 15.31
C PRO A 731 -5.28 30.66 14.69
N PHE A 732 -4.49 31.56 14.09
CA PHE A 732 -3.12 31.26 13.72
C PHE A 732 -2.17 31.59 14.89
N ARG A 733 -1.29 30.65 15.22
CA ARG A 733 -0.20 30.81 16.20
C ARG A 733 0.88 31.72 15.63
N ASP A 734 0.68 33.02 15.73
CA ASP A 734 1.73 34.04 15.85
C ASP A 734 1.01 35.39 15.86
N ASP A 735 1.04 36.11 16.98
CA ASP A 735 0.40 37.42 17.25
C ASP A 735 0.81 38.55 16.26
N SER A 736 0.55 38.35 14.97
CA SER A 736 1.00 39.17 13.84
C SER A 736 -0.12 39.44 12.83
N PHE A 737 -1.34 38.95 13.10
CA PHE A 737 -2.51 39.16 12.27
C PHE A 737 -3.39 40.28 12.83
N ASP A 738 -3.44 41.41 12.12
CA ASP A 738 -4.66 42.22 12.10
C ASP A 738 -5.51 41.64 10.97
N LEU A 739 -6.52 40.83 11.29
CA LEU A 739 -7.48 40.32 10.31
C LEU A 739 -8.40 41.49 9.90
N VAL A 740 -8.02 42.23 8.87
CA VAL A 740 -8.95 43.12 8.18
C VAL A 740 -9.51 42.35 6.99
N SER A 741 -10.58 41.59 7.22
CA SER A 741 -11.36 41.01 6.13
C SER A 741 -12.19 42.12 5.48
N CYS A 742 -11.62 42.81 4.50
CA CYS A 742 -12.43 43.63 3.59
C CYS A 742 -13.03 42.72 2.53
N SER A 743 -14.22 42.19 2.81
CA SER A 743 -15.08 41.58 1.79
C SER A 743 -15.70 42.69 0.96
N LEU A 744 -14.91 43.29 0.05
CA LEU A 744 -15.42 44.29 -0.88
C LEU A 744 -16.07 43.56 -2.05
N PHE A 745 -17.36 43.81 -2.22
CA PHE A 745 -18.05 43.54 -3.46
C PHE A 745 -17.53 44.50 -4.54
N ALA A 746 -16.38 44.15 -5.13
CA ALA A 746 -15.66 44.97 -6.11
C ALA A 746 -16.40 45.13 -7.46
N HIS A 747 -17.66 44.71 -7.56
CA HIS A 747 -18.48 44.89 -8.76
C HIS A 747 -19.06 46.32 -8.89
N HIS A 748 -18.74 47.22 -7.97
CA HIS A 748 -19.16 48.62 -7.98
C HIS A 748 -18.01 49.64 -8.03
N LEU A 749 -16.76 49.19 -8.15
CA LEU A 749 -15.62 50.09 -8.28
C LEU A 749 -15.10 50.07 -9.72
N ASP A 750 -15.06 51.25 -10.33
CA ASP A 750 -14.49 51.41 -11.66
C ASP A 750 -12.98 51.05 -11.65
N PRO A 751 -12.41 50.57 -12.77
CA PRO A 751 -11.04 50.06 -12.82
C PRO A 751 -9.97 51.03 -12.28
N GLU A 752 -10.14 52.33 -12.48
CA GLU A 752 -9.24 53.36 -11.94
C GLU A 752 -9.29 53.47 -10.41
N ASN A 753 -10.49 53.34 -9.81
CA ASN A 753 -10.70 53.39 -8.37
C ASN A 753 -10.21 52.12 -7.69
N LEU A 754 -10.39 50.96 -8.33
CA LEU A 754 -9.83 49.69 -7.88
C LEU A 754 -8.30 49.74 -7.90
N ALA A 755 -7.69 50.29 -8.96
CA ALA A 755 -6.25 50.45 -9.06
C ALA A 755 -5.70 51.39 -7.97
N ARG A 756 -6.34 52.55 -7.72
CA ARG A 756 -5.95 53.47 -6.63
C ARG A 756 -6.04 52.82 -5.25
N PHE A 757 -7.12 52.09 -4.99
CA PHE A 757 -7.32 51.39 -3.72
C PHE A 757 -6.24 50.33 -3.48
N VAL A 758 -5.92 49.54 -4.52
CA VAL A 758 -4.84 48.54 -4.45
C VAL A 758 -3.47 49.22 -4.25
N ASP A 759 -3.24 50.38 -4.86
CA ASP A 759 -1.99 51.13 -4.73
C ASP A 759 -1.85 51.78 -3.32
N GLU A 760 -2.94 52.29 -2.74
CA GLU A 760 -2.97 52.76 -1.35
C GLU A 760 -2.82 51.61 -0.33
N ALA A 761 -3.51 50.49 -0.54
CA ALA A 761 -3.37 49.30 0.29
C ALA A 761 -1.92 48.76 0.26
N SER A 762 -1.29 48.80 -0.93
CA SER A 762 0.12 48.43 -1.12
C SER A 762 1.10 49.44 -0.51
N ARG A 763 0.73 50.74 -0.42
CA ARG A 763 1.52 51.77 0.28
C ARG A 763 1.51 51.60 1.79
N VAL A 764 0.37 51.20 2.35
CA VAL A 764 0.20 50.94 3.79
C VAL A 764 0.89 49.64 4.21
N SER A 765 0.86 48.62 3.36
CA SER A 765 1.44 47.30 3.62
C SER A 765 2.44 46.94 2.52
N ARG A 766 3.74 47.16 2.76
CA ARG A 766 4.82 46.87 1.79
C ARG A 766 5.02 45.37 1.43
N CYS A 767 4.03 44.49 1.60
CA CYS A 767 4.12 43.05 1.32
C CYS A 767 2.75 42.45 0.85
N ALA A 768 2.78 41.78 -0.31
CA ALA A 768 1.85 40.83 -0.99
C ALA A 768 0.31 40.88 -0.81
N VAL A 769 -0.42 40.61 -1.90
CA VAL A 769 -1.90 40.57 -1.98
C VAL A 769 -2.38 39.18 -2.40
N LEU A 770 -3.33 38.61 -1.65
CA LEU A 770 -4.01 37.34 -1.99
C LEU A 770 -5.37 37.64 -2.62
N ILE A 771 -5.64 37.03 -3.78
CA ILE A 771 -6.93 37.10 -4.47
C ILE A 771 -7.49 35.68 -4.52
N ASN A 772 -8.74 35.51 -4.08
CA ASN A 772 -9.43 34.24 -4.09
C ASN A 772 -10.33 34.14 -5.32
N ASP A 773 -10.08 33.18 -6.21
CA ASP A 773 -10.95 32.90 -7.36
C ASP A 773 -11.68 31.57 -7.14
N LEU A 774 -13.01 31.62 -7.23
CA LEU A 774 -13.87 30.44 -7.24
C LEU A 774 -14.13 30.06 -8.70
N ILE A 775 -13.45 29.02 -9.22
CA ILE A 775 -13.62 28.58 -10.61
C ILE A 775 -14.48 27.31 -10.64
N ARG A 776 -15.56 27.32 -11.43
CA ARG A 776 -16.49 26.18 -11.59
C ARG A 776 -16.25 25.30 -12.84
N HIS A 777 -15.28 25.59 -13.71
CA HIS A 777 -15.13 24.86 -14.98
C HIS A 777 -13.96 23.83 -15.01
N PRO A 778 -14.20 22.57 -15.41
CA PRO A 778 -13.22 21.48 -15.33
C PRO A 778 -12.01 21.59 -16.30
N LEU A 779 -12.14 22.35 -17.38
CA LEU A 779 -11.06 22.52 -18.38
C LEU A 779 -9.85 23.28 -17.83
N HIS A 780 -10.05 24.15 -16.82
CA HIS A 780 -8.95 24.85 -16.12
C HIS A 780 -8.20 23.94 -15.13
N LEU A 781 -8.89 22.97 -14.51
CA LEU A 781 -8.27 21.94 -13.67
C LEU A 781 -7.36 21.01 -14.48
N ALA A 782 -7.73 20.71 -15.73
CA ALA A 782 -6.93 19.88 -16.63
C ALA A 782 -5.59 20.52 -17.03
N LEU A 783 -5.56 21.85 -17.25
CA LEU A 783 -4.33 22.58 -17.57
C LEU A 783 -3.35 22.66 -16.37
N VAL A 784 -3.87 22.64 -15.14
CA VAL A 784 -3.05 22.59 -13.91
C VAL A 784 -2.45 21.19 -13.70
N PHE A 785 -3.19 20.13 -14.01
CA PHE A 785 -2.68 18.75 -13.96
C PHE A 785 -1.67 18.43 -15.07
N ALA A 786 -1.74 19.12 -16.22
CA ALA A 786 -0.88 18.88 -17.38
C ALA A 786 0.57 19.40 -17.23
N GLY A 787 0.96 19.96 -16.09
CA GLY A 787 2.38 20.20 -15.76
C GLY A 787 3.10 21.24 -16.61
N PHE A 788 2.39 22.26 -17.12
CA PHE A 788 3.06 23.43 -17.72
C PHE A 788 3.91 24.16 -16.66
N PRO A 789 5.19 24.47 -16.93
CA PRO A 789 6.20 24.75 -15.90
C PRO A 789 6.23 26.21 -15.41
N LEU A 790 5.06 26.80 -15.19
CA LEU A 790 4.91 28.09 -14.51
C LEU A 790 3.69 27.95 -13.59
N MET A 791 3.87 27.75 -12.27
CA MET A 791 2.96 28.16 -11.18
C MET A 791 3.07 27.27 -9.91
N ARG A 792 3.10 27.90 -8.71
CA ARG A 792 2.83 27.24 -7.42
C ARG A 792 1.35 27.48 -7.07
N SER A 793 0.51 26.46 -7.23
CA SER A 793 -0.93 26.54 -6.94
C SER A 793 -1.28 25.62 -5.77
N HIS A 794 -2.03 26.12 -4.78
CA HIS A 794 -2.63 25.28 -3.74
C HIS A 794 -4.13 25.14 -4.00
N VAL A 795 -4.56 23.89 -4.21
CA VAL A 795 -5.95 23.52 -4.42
C VAL A 795 -6.48 22.92 -3.12
N SER A 796 -7.59 23.48 -2.61
CA SER A 796 -8.37 22.84 -1.55
C SER A 796 -9.76 22.52 -2.08
N ARG A 797 -10.28 21.34 -1.74
CA ARG A 797 -11.62 20.86 -2.12
C ARG A 797 -12.53 20.85 -0.89
N LEU A 798 -13.70 21.46 -1.03
CA LEU A 798 -14.88 21.22 -0.19
C LEU A 798 -16.08 21.08 -1.12
N ASP A 799 -16.85 19.99 -0.97
CA ASP A 799 -18.12 19.70 -1.65
C ASP A 799 -18.21 20.09 -3.13
N GLY A 800 -17.36 19.50 -3.96
CA GLY A 800 -17.44 19.61 -5.42
C GLY A 800 -17.03 20.97 -6.00
N VAL A 801 -16.66 21.95 -5.18
CA VAL A 801 -16.12 23.24 -5.64
C VAL A 801 -14.63 23.32 -5.32
N ALA A 802 -13.81 23.53 -6.35
CA ALA A 802 -12.36 23.71 -6.18
C ALA A 802 -12.05 25.18 -5.93
N SER A 803 -11.49 25.50 -4.76
CA SER A 803 -10.89 26.81 -4.50
C SER A 803 -9.42 26.73 -4.89
N VAL A 804 -9.03 27.55 -5.86
CA VAL A 804 -7.63 27.73 -6.25
C VAL A 804 -7.15 29.03 -5.61
N ARG A 805 -6.28 28.93 -4.61
CA ARG A 805 -5.74 30.11 -3.94
C ARG A 805 -4.44 30.53 -4.61
N ARG A 806 -4.35 31.79 -5.03
CA ARG A 806 -3.14 32.34 -5.64
C ARG A 806 -2.65 33.54 -4.83
N ALA A 807 -1.40 33.46 -4.37
CA ALA A 807 -0.72 34.59 -3.77
C ALA A 807 0.05 35.32 -4.88
N TYR A 808 -0.15 36.63 -4.98
CA TYR A 808 0.61 37.48 -5.91
C TYR A 808 1.50 38.43 -5.11
N VAL A 809 2.75 38.57 -5.56
CA VAL A 809 3.64 39.62 -5.02
C VAL A 809 3.27 40.95 -5.69
N PRO A 810 3.45 42.12 -5.04
CA PRO A 810 2.92 43.39 -5.55
C PRO A 810 3.44 43.80 -6.94
N GLU A 811 4.64 43.35 -7.32
CA GLU A 811 5.21 43.53 -8.66
C GLU A 811 4.39 42.80 -9.75
N GLU A 812 3.90 41.58 -9.46
CA GLU A 812 3.12 40.76 -10.39
C GLU A 812 1.71 41.32 -10.60
N VAL A 813 1.08 41.82 -9.52
CA VAL A 813 -0.22 42.50 -9.59
C VAL A 813 -0.11 43.76 -10.43
N ARG A 814 0.97 44.54 -10.26
CA ARG A 814 1.24 45.72 -11.09
C ARG A 814 1.42 45.38 -12.56
N GLN A 815 2.13 44.30 -12.91
CA GLN A 815 2.27 43.82 -14.29
C GLN A 815 0.95 43.35 -14.92
N ILE A 816 0.11 42.65 -14.16
CA ILE A 816 -1.21 42.17 -14.62
C ILE A 816 -2.14 43.36 -14.93
N LEU A 817 -2.16 44.36 -14.04
CA LEU A 817 -3.00 45.56 -14.20
C LEU A 817 -2.48 46.50 -15.30
N THR A 818 -1.17 46.56 -15.55
CA THR A 818 -0.59 47.39 -16.62
C THR A 818 -0.66 46.74 -18.00
N ASN A 819 -0.52 45.41 -18.12
CA ASN A 819 -0.61 44.70 -19.40
C ASN A 819 -2.04 44.43 -19.88
N GLY A 820 -3.05 44.47 -18.99
CA GLY A 820 -4.46 44.26 -19.34
C GLY A 820 -5.12 45.36 -20.19
N THR A 821 -4.38 46.41 -20.57
CA THR A 821 -4.91 47.51 -21.41
C THR A 821 -4.53 47.40 -22.89
N ARG A 822 -3.77 46.37 -23.31
CA ARG A 822 -3.49 46.13 -24.74
C ARG A 822 -3.78 44.68 -25.11
N ALA A 823 -4.82 44.52 -25.93
CA ALA A 823 -5.36 43.29 -26.50
C ALA A 823 -6.38 42.51 -25.65
N ALA A 824 -7.63 42.98 -25.66
CA ALA A 824 -8.82 42.14 -25.72
C ALA A 824 -10.04 43.02 -26.06
N GLU A 825 -10.12 43.52 -27.28
CA GLU A 825 -11.42 43.77 -27.89
C GLU A 825 -12.11 42.39 -28.05
N ASN A 826 -13.37 42.31 -27.64
CA ASN A 826 -14.26 41.14 -27.69
C ASN A 826 -14.04 40.02 -26.66
N VAL A 827 -14.22 40.36 -25.38
CA VAL A 827 -14.72 39.37 -24.41
C VAL A 827 -15.99 39.95 -23.76
N GLU A 828 -17.16 39.51 -24.24
CA GLU A 828 -18.43 39.71 -23.54
C GLU A 828 -18.39 38.92 -22.23
N ILE A 829 -18.26 39.64 -21.12
CA ILE A 829 -18.32 39.06 -19.77
C ILE A 829 -19.79 38.93 -19.38
N SER A 830 -20.30 37.69 -19.38
CA SER A 830 -21.65 37.36 -18.94
C SER A 830 -21.89 37.81 -17.48
N THR A 831 -22.97 38.56 -17.27
CA THR A 831 -23.41 39.15 -15.99
C THR A 831 -23.89 38.15 -14.92
N HIS A 832 -23.74 36.84 -15.15
CA HIS A 832 -24.26 35.78 -14.28
C HIS A 832 -23.23 35.16 -13.31
N TYR A 833 -22.04 35.76 -13.14
CA TYR A 833 -21.00 35.19 -12.28
C TYR A 833 -20.66 36.11 -11.08
N LEU A 834 -21.05 35.66 -9.89
CA LEU A 834 -20.67 36.24 -8.59
C LEU A 834 -19.19 35.94 -8.31
N PHE A 835 -18.31 36.93 -8.50
CA PHE A 835 -16.93 36.88 -7.98
C PHE A 835 -16.92 37.38 -6.52
N ARG A 836 -16.38 36.57 -5.60
CA ARG A 836 -16.05 36.99 -4.24
C ARG A 836 -14.54 37.28 -4.18
N MET A 837 -14.15 38.54 -4.16
CA MET A 837 -12.79 38.93 -3.79
C MET A 837 -12.70 39.15 -2.27
N GLY A 838 -11.73 38.51 -1.64
CA GLY A 838 -11.30 38.82 -0.27
C GLY A 838 -9.82 39.16 -0.29
N ILE A 839 -9.46 40.30 0.29
CA ILE A 839 -8.06 40.75 0.42
C ILE A 839 -7.60 40.41 1.83
N ILE A 840 -6.50 39.66 1.94
CA ILE A 840 -5.84 39.37 3.21
C ILE A 840 -4.46 40.03 3.20
N ILE A 841 -4.18 40.86 4.21
CA ILE A 841 -2.93 41.60 4.35
C ILE A 841 -2.05 40.91 5.40
N TRP A 842 -0.78 40.68 5.07
CA TRP A 842 0.18 40.00 5.95
C TRP A 842 1.23 40.96 6.51
N LYS A 843 1.53 40.88 7.81
CA LYS A 843 2.51 41.75 8.50
C LYS A 843 3.74 40.91 8.88
N GLY A 844 4.90 41.18 8.26
CA GLY A 844 6.16 40.55 8.64
C GLY A 844 6.71 41.11 9.96
N ARG A 845 7.22 40.25 10.87
CA ARG A 845 7.96 40.67 12.07
C ARG A 845 9.19 41.49 11.67
N SER A 846 9.32 42.72 12.17
CA SER A 846 10.58 43.46 12.07
C SER A 846 11.58 42.90 13.08
N SER A 847 12.72 42.46 12.55
CA SER A 847 13.95 42.18 13.30
C SER A 847 14.41 43.46 14.02
N ARG A 848 14.65 43.37 15.33
CA ARG A 848 15.45 44.37 16.05
C ARG A 848 16.83 44.48 15.39
N GLN A 849 17.30 45.72 15.33
CA GLN A 849 18.58 46.18 14.78
C GLN A 849 19.78 45.34 15.20
N GLY A 850 20.68 45.10 14.24
CA GLY A 850 22.08 44.79 14.50
C GLY A 850 22.56 43.48 13.86
N GLU A 851 22.78 43.49 12.54
CA GLU A 851 23.95 42.89 11.89
C GLU A 851 23.87 43.09 10.37
N PHE A 852 25.03 43.31 9.75
CA PHE A 852 25.28 43.60 8.33
C PHE A 852 25.06 45.04 7.83
N GLN A 853 25.87 45.95 8.41
CA GLN A 853 26.79 46.73 7.59
C GLN A 853 27.63 45.76 6.74
N ALA A 854 27.48 45.78 5.42
CA ALA A 854 28.54 45.69 4.42
C ALA A 854 27.92 45.46 3.02
N LEU A 855 28.48 46.16 2.03
CA LEU A 855 28.31 45.98 0.59
C LEU A 855 27.14 46.74 -0.06
N SER A 856 27.18 48.07 0.04
CA SER A 856 27.16 48.87 -1.19
C SER A 856 28.59 48.95 -1.73
N THR A 857 28.85 48.44 -2.94
CA THR A 857 29.73 49.06 -3.95
C THR A 857 29.87 48.18 -5.19
N SER A 858 29.79 48.86 -6.34
CA SER A 858 30.32 48.56 -7.67
C SER A 858 29.84 47.33 -8.45
N ALA A 859 29.02 47.61 -9.46
CA ALA A 859 29.33 47.44 -10.89
C ALA A 859 30.18 46.23 -11.33
N ALA A 860 29.54 45.33 -12.09
CA ALA A 860 29.93 44.91 -13.43
C ALA A 860 28.72 44.24 -14.11
#